data_AF-A0A7C5YNV3-F1
#
_entry.id   AF-A0A7C5YNV3-F1
#
_cell.length_a   1.000
_cell.length_b   1.000
_cell.length_c   1.000
_cell.angle_alpha   90.00
_cell.angle_beta   90.00
_cell.angle_gamma   90.00
#
_symmetry.space_group_name_H-M   'P 1'
#
loop_
_entity.id
_entity.type
_entity.pdbx_description
1 polymer ?
#
loop_
_entity_poly.entity_id
_entity_poly.type
_entity_poly.pdbx_seq_one_letter_code
_entity_poly.pdbx_strand_id
1 'polypeptide(L)'
;MNDFFSIRRLRRYLFFLWAGLAALGMVSAASSAPPPPAEGLPSSSPQAAVCFLNEGRPAPVGRSLDLSPDLLEAARKLVTALLAGPTPEEQARGLASAFPVGTSLLALAIRGDEVTLTLSLPAAFLEDGLTFQGSEDMVSQVLCTLEGLDLRHFHLLTPDPRPPHPARPISDFLPPLPHPQKEALPDNLPAPPERRTIQGQPPIYGQGQPQGALSGKTVFISAGHGWYWTGTRWATQRGNNCDLVEDLSNAEAVDYFLIRYLWNAGADVWTVRERDMNRDEVIVDNDDGPPAYLETGTWYTSSYPGYGGGTYRYTWADSTETANATRYPPIPPDGYYGVYVWYRHGANRATDTLYRIHHAGGTTEVHLNQEVHGLTWRYLGTYYFTAGTSGAITLSNRSEEAGQAIIADAVRIGGGMGSIDYGGGTSGRPRYEEACLTWAPYQGAPPDVYPNDVVCRPLYSEWEKEPGEDAVYISWHSNAYAGDCNSTPRGTTTYIHDTDPTPGSAALQSFVHNELIADIRALWDPNWTDRGMRSANFGELRELSTMPGVLIELAFHDNPDDALALKEPAFRRLSARAVYQGIVKYFADRDGIPVRLLPEPPCYVTARNDGPGRVTLSWHAPVSGDPWGDPAERYKVYVGTEGHGFDNGRVFTPTQATIEGLLPNTLYFFRVTALNEGGESFPCLTAAVRTTADGSRPQTLLVDGFDRLDRHALIYEDTPYVGTIARMYLERMNMYDYVIQHGRALDGCGVPFDFAANEAVIAGDVALTDYGTVDWILGEESTADDTFNATEQGLVSAFLNGGGWLLVSGAEIGWDLDYRGGGPDFYHNDLKAAYVSDDAQTYQAAGSGGIFAGLGTISFDDSTHGTYDVDYPDRINPYGGSTVNLVYQGGLGGNAGVEYNGSYRLVHLAFPFEAIYPEASRREVMCRVAQFLVRTPTPTPTNTPTPTSTPTPAPTPTPTPAPPP
;
A
#
# COMPACT_ATOMS: atom_id res chain seq x y z
N MET A 1 2.43 51.31 18.19
CA MET A 1 1.87 51.22 19.55
C MET A 1 1.25 49.85 19.66
N ASN A 2 1.80 48.98 20.52
CA ASN A 2 1.14 47.80 21.09
C ASN A 2 0.62 46.81 20.01
N ASP A 3 1.44 45.95 19.43
CA ASP A 3 2.11 44.78 20.06
C ASP A 3 1.11 43.77 20.64
N PHE A 4 0.98 42.59 20.01
CA PHE A 4 1.60 41.36 20.52
C PHE A 4 1.32 40.15 19.59
N PHE A 5 2.31 39.75 18.80
CA PHE A 5 2.44 38.39 18.24
C PHE A 5 3.93 38.00 18.29
N SER A 6 4.23 36.84 18.86
CA SER A 6 5.59 36.30 19.04
C SER A 6 5.55 34.82 18.63
N ILE A 7 5.95 34.46 17.42
CA ILE A 7 7.37 34.24 17.03
C ILE A 7 8.04 33.21 17.95
N ARG A 8 8.01 31.95 17.51
CA ARG A 8 8.90 30.86 17.94
C ARG A 8 9.13 29.89 16.76
N ARG A 9 10.23 30.06 16.03
CA ARG A 9 11.02 29.02 15.30
C ARG A 9 12.28 29.70 14.73
N LEU A 10 13.23 28.89 14.23
CA LEU A 10 14.57 29.25 13.75
C LEU A 10 15.55 29.93 14.73
N ARG A 11 16.56 29.16 15.19
CA ARG A 11 17.96 29.62 15.27
C ARG A 11 18.97 28.46 15.33
N ARG A 12 19.33 27.94 14.15
CA ARG A 12 20.57 27.19 13.83
C ARG A 12 20.96 27.62 12.41
N TYR A 13 22.20 27.97 12.05
CA TYR A 13 23.46 28.15 12.83
C TYR A 13 23.92 29.64 12.76
N LEU A 14 25.11 30.14 12.33
CA LEU A 14 26.46 29.64 11.97
C LEU A 14 27.49 30.82 12.04
N PHE A 15 28.74 30.58 11.61
CA PHE A 15 29.82 31.52 11.21
C PHE A 15 30.39 32.61 12.15
N PHE A 16 31.38 32.19 12.98
CA PHE A 16 32.81 32.60 12.97
C PHE A 16 33.37 34.02 13.35
N LEU A 17 34.66 33.98 13.76
CA LEU A 17 35.76 34.96 13.57
C LEU A 17 35.97 36.19 14.52
N TRP A 18 36.89 36.09 15.51
CA TRP A 18 38.26 36.67 15.45
C TRP A 18 39.20 36.39 16.66
N ALA A 19 40.50 36.23 16.36
CA ALA A 19 41.74 36.39 17.15
C ALA A 19 41.99 35.79 18.56
N GLY A 20 43.15 35.12 18.68
CA GLY A 20 43.89 34.81 19.93
C GLY A 20 45.33 34.36 19.59
N LEU A 21 46.36 35.14 19.95
CA LEU A 21 47.70 35.11 19.35
C LEU A 21 48.66 33.99 19.83
N ALA A 22 49.62 33.62 18.94
CA ALA A 22 51.00 33.16 19.23
C ALA A 22 51.23 31.73 19.83
N ALA A 23 52.35 31.03 19.57
CA ALA A 23 53.43 31.18 18.57
C ALA A 23 54.33 29.92 18.45
N LEU A 24 54.97 29.75 17.27
CA LEU A 24 56.20 28.98 16.91
C LEU A 24 56.52 27.60 17.56
N GLY A 25 56.85 26.61 16.71
CA GLY A 25 57.65 25.43 17.09
C GLY A 25 57.91 24.47 15.91
N MET A 26 59.14 23.98 15.73
CA MET A 26 59.53 23.12 14.60
C MET A 26 60.35 21.88 15.03
N VAL A 27 60.03 20.73 14.42
CA VAL A 27 60.95 19.63 14.03
C VAL A 27 61.51 18.64 15.07
N SER A 28 61.62 17.38 14.62
CA SER A 28 62.41 16.21 15.09
C SER A 28 62.15 15.54 16.45
N ALA A 29 61.53 14.36 16.37
CA ALA A 29 61.97 13.04 16.87
C ALA A 29 63.02 12.92 18.01
N ALA A 30 62.70 12.09 19.03
CA ALA A 30 63.48 10.94 19.55
C ALA A 30 63.23 10.60 21.04
N SER A 31 62.80 9.35 21.29
CA SER A 31 63.02 8.51 22.48
C SER A 31 62.57 8.91 23.92
N SER A 32 61.75 8.02 24.48
CA SER A 32 61.81 7.45 25.85
C SER A 32 61.52 8.31 27.09
N ALA A 33 60.26 8.22 27.56
CA ALA A 33 59.89 8.05 28.96
C ALA A 33 58.60 7.18 29.04
N PRO A 34 58.42 6.29 30.04
CA PRO A 34 57.18 5.54 30.19
C PRO A 34 56.05 6.42 30.77
N PRO A 35 54.78 6.21 30.38
CA PRO A 35 53.65 6.89 31.01
C PRO A 35 53.39 6.38 32.44
N PRO A 36 52.75 7.18 33.31
CA PRO A 36 52.24 6.71 34.59
C PRO A 36 51.13 5.66 34.39
N PRO A 37 50.84 4.81 35.41
CA PRO A 37 49.74 3.85 35.32
C PRO A 37 48.40 4.57 35.12
N ALA A 38 47.56 4.02 34.25
CA ALA A 38 46.22 4.55 34.02
C ALA A 38 45.36 4.41 35.28
N GLU A 39 44.64 5.47 35.64
CA GLU A 39 43.52 5.35 36.57
C GLU A 39 42.45 4.48 35.93
N GLY A 40 41.99 3.45 36.66
CA GLY A 40 41.04 2.49 36.12
C GLY A 40 39.69 3.13 35.85
N LEU A 41 39.20 3.02 34.62
CA LEU A 41 37.78 3.27 34.32
C LEU A 41 36.93 2.37 35.23
N PRO A 42 35.89 2.89 35.89
CA PRO A 42 35.00 2.05 36.68
C PRO A 42 34.28 1.08 35.75
N SER A 43 34.49 -0.22 35.96
CA SER A 43 33.79 -1.27 35.20
C SER A 43 32.31 -1.22 35.54
N SER A 44 31.50 -0.66 34.65
CA SER A 44 30.05 -0.82 34.70
C SER A 44 29.73 -2.30 34.53
N SER A 45 29.25 -2.95 35.60
CA SER A 45 28.65 -4.27 35.51
C SER A 45 27.56 -4.24 34.42
N PRO A 46 27.43 -5.29 33.59
CA PRO A 46 26.35 -5.35 32.61
C PRO A 46 25.01 -5.24 33.36
N GLN A 47 24.20 -4.25 32.99
CA GLN A 47 22.87 -4.10 33.57
C GLN A 47 21.93 -5.08 32.86
N ALA A 48 21.27 -5.92 33.65
CA ALA A 48 20.13 -6.69 33.18
C ALA A 48 18.93 -5.75 33.02
N ALA A 49 18.07 -6.00 32.03
CA ALA A 49 16.84 -5.26 31.84
C ALA A 49 15.66 -6.01 32.47
N VAL A 50 14.71 -5.26 33.05
CA VAL A 50 13.44 -5.77 33.58
C VAL A 50 12.34 -4.81 33.15
N CYS A 51 11.25 -5.32 32.56
CA CYS A 51 10.25 -4.48 31.92
C CYS A 51 9.02 -4.19 32.80
N PHE A 52 8.67 -2.92 32.93
CA PHE A 52 7.47 -2.44 33.64
C PHE A 52 6.54 -1.70 32.67
N LEU A 53 5.25 -1.53 32.99
CA LEU A 53 4.34 -0.77 32.11
C LEU A 53 4.62 0.72 32.22
N ASN A 54 4.71 1.44 31.11
CA ASN A 54 4.61 2.89 31.01
C ASN A 54 3.48 3.25 30.02
N GLU A 55 2.48 4.02 30.46
CA GLU A 55 1.22 4.25 29.72
C GLU A 55 0.59 2.98 29.08
N GLY A 56 0.73 1.82 29.74
CA GLY A 56 0.22 0.52 29.27
C GLY A 56 1.19 -0.30 28.39
N ARG A 57 2.41 0.18 28.14
CA ARG A 57 3.40 -0.50 27.28
C ARG A 57 4.59 -1.04 28.08
N PRO A 58 5.12 -2.25 27.80
CA PRO A 58 6.39 -2.68 28.39
C PRO A 58 7.52 -1.68 28.12
N ALA A 59 8.27 -1.35 29.16
CA ALA A 59 9.38 -0.41 29.14
C ALA A 59 10.53 -0.96 30.03
N PRO A 60 11.72 -1.21 29.48
CA PRO A 60 12.82 -1.89 30.16
C PRO A 60 13.55 -0.92 31.08
N VAL A 61 13.89 -1.40 32.27
CA VAL A 61 14.64 -0.64 33.26
C VAL A 61 15.88 -1.41 33.67
N GLY A 62 17.02 -0.70 33.68
CA GLY A 62 18.30 -1.25 34.11
C GLY A 62 18.27 -1.73 35.56
N ARG A 63 18.87 -2.91 35.78
CA ARG A 63 19.04 -3.57 37.08
C ARG A 63 20.45 -4.12 37.17
N SER A 64 21.14 -3.84 38.28
CA SER A 64 22.44 -4.43 38.59
C SER A 64 22.29 -5.88 39.07
N LEU A 65 21.92 -6.79 38.16
CA LEU A 65 21.81 -8.23 38.43
C LEU A 65 23.04 -8.96 37.89
N ASP A 66 23.66 -9.77 38.76
CA ASP A 66 24.67 -10.75 38.36
C ASP A 66 23.99 -11.94 37.67
N LEU A 67 23.81 -11.87 36.34
CA LEU A 67 23.21 -12.96 35.57
C LEU A 67 24.19 -14.13 35.41
N SER A 68 23.72 -15.32 35.76
CA SER A 68 24.50 -16.56 35.63
C SER A 68 24.59 -17.00 34.16
N PRO A 69 25.68 -17.68 33.74
CA PRO A 69 25.68 -18.47 32.51
C PRO A 69 24.69 -19.65 32.54
N ASP A 70 24.19 -20.02 33.72
CA ASP A 70 23.07 -20.95 33.86
C ASP A 70 21.74 -20.24 33.57
N LEU A 71 21.05 -20.71 32.52
CA LEU A 71 19.81 -20.12 31.99
C LEU A 71 18.66 -20.10 33.00
N LEU A 72 18.56 -21.13 33.85
CA LEU A 72 17.52 -21.26 34.86
C LEU A 72 17.72 -20.26 36.01
N GLU A 73 18.96 -20.07 36.43
CA GLU A 73 19.38 -19.09 37.44
C GLU A 73 19.26 -17.65 36.90
N ALA A 74 19.60 -17.41 35.63
CA ALA A 74 19.43 -16.11 34.97
C ALA A 74 17.95 -15.71 34.87
N ALA A 75 17.09 -16.58 34.32
CA ALA A 75 15.65 -16.35 34.25
C ALA A 75 15.04 -16.15 35.64
N ARG A 76 15.48 -16.92 36.65
CA ARG A 76 15.02 -16.77 38.04
C ARG A 76 15.38 -15.41 38.63
N LYS A 77 16.60 -14.90 38.40
CA LYS A 77 17.00 -13.55 38.86
C LYS A 77 16.18 -12.45 38.17
N LEU A 78 15.97 -12.56 36.86
CA LEU A 78 15.16 -11.62 36.08
C LEU A 78 13.69 -11.58 36.54
N VAL A 79 13.01 -12.74 36.61
CA VAL A 79 11.61 -12.82 37.06
C VAL A 79 11.45 -12.40 38.53
N THR A 80 12.42 -12.71 39.40
CA THR A 80 12.40 -12.22 40.79
C THR A 80 12.48 -10.69 40.86
N ALA A 81 13.27 -10.06 39.99
CA ALA A 81 13.38 -8.61 39.91
C ALA A 81 12.16 -7.93 39.25
N LEU A 82 11.45 -8.63 38.35
CA LEU A 82 10.15 -8.21 37.81
C LEU A 82 9.08 -8.19 38.89
N LEU A 83 8.92 -9.30 39.62
CA LEU A 83 7.89 -9.45 40.66
C LEU A 83 8.16 -8.60 41.91
N ALA A 84 9.37 -8.04 42.06
CA ALA A 84 9.66 -7.02 43.07
C ALA A 84 9.03 -5.65 42.75
N GLY A 85 8.62 -5.41 41.50
CA GLY A 85 8.00 -4.18 41.05
C GLY A 85 8.97 -3.02 40.74
N PRO A 86 8.45 -1.90 40.19
CA PRO A 86 9.21 -0.68 39.99
C PRO A 86 9.49 0.03 41.33
N THR A 87 10.63 0.71 41.46
CA THR A 87 10.98 1.48 42.67
C THR A 87 10.08 2.73 42.82
N PRO A 88 10.04 3.40 44.00
CA PRO A 88 9.29 4.64 44.17
C PRO A 88 9.67 5.74 43.16
N GLU A 89 10.94 5.80 42.72
CA GLU A 89 11.47 6.73 41.72
C GLU A 89 11.11 6.33 40.27
N GLU A 90 10.73 5.08 40.05
CA GLU A 90 10.19 4.58 38.78
C GLU A 90 8.67 4.79 38.72
N GLN A 91 7.97 4.51 39.81
CA GLN A 91 6.55 4.84 39.98
C GLN A 91 6.30 6.34 39.84
N ALA A 92 7.18 7.19 40.39
CA ALA A 92 7.15 8.64 40.20
C ALA A 92 7.46 9.11 38.76
N ARG A 93 7.92 8.20 37.88
CA ARG A 93 8.08 8.41 36.43
C ARG A 93 6.97 7.76 35.59
N GLY A 94 5.95 7.16 36.21
CA GLY A 94 4.82 6.52 35.54
C GLY A 94 4.92 5.00 35.38
N LEU A 95 5.99 4.35 35.87
CA LEU A 95 6.21 2.91 35.69
C LEU A 95 5.38 2.08 36.68
N ALA A 96 4.68 1.05 36.17
CA ALA A 96 3.78 0.18 36.93
C ALA A 96 4.06 -1.32 36.73
N SER A 97 3.68 -2.14 37.71
CA SER A 97 3.65 -3.61 37.59
C SER A 97 2.30 -4.05 37.04
N ALA A 98 2.27 -4.98 36.08
CA ALA A 98 1.03 -5.65 35.70
C ALA A 98 0.62 -6.68 36.77
N PHE A 99 1.60 -7.27 37.46
CA PHE A 99 1.37 -8.21 38.55
C PHE A 99 0.90 -7.48 39.82
N PRO A 100 -0.13 -7.99 40.52
CA PRO A 100 -0.65 -7.38 41.75
C PRO A 100 0.32 -7.53 42.93
N VAL A 101 0.17 -6.66 43.93
CA VAL A 101 0.97 -6.69 45.16
C VAL A 101 0.74 -8.01 45.90
N GLY A 102 1.84 -8.72 46.21
CA GLY A 102 1.81 -10.04 46.85
C GLY A 102 2.05 -11.20 45.89
N THR A 103 2.13 -10.97 44.58
CA THR A 103 2.56 -11.98 43.62
C THR A 103 3.98 -12.48 43.93
N SER A 104 4.20 -13.79 43.83
CA SER A 104 5.52 -14.40 44.06
C SER A 104 5.77 -15.63 43.17
N LEU A 105 7.03 -15.88 42.84
CA LEU A 105 7.45 -17.02 42.02
C LEU A 105 7.47 -18.31 42.87
N LEU A 106 6.53 -19.23 42.61
CA LEU A 106 6.47 -20.55 43.27
C LEU A 106 7.42 -21.55 42.61
N ALA A 107 7.41 -21.59 41.28
CA ALA A 107 8.29 -22.45 40.50
C ALA A 107 8.71 -21.74 39.20
N LEU A 108 9.92 -22.06 38.75
CA LEU A 108 10.40 -21.73 37.41
C LEU A 108 11.15 -22.96 36.92
N ALA A 109 10.71 -23.49 35.78
CA ALA A 109 11.32 -24.61 35.09
C ALA A 109 11.66 -24.19 33.65
N ILE A 110 12.76 -24.70 33.12
CA ILE A 110 13.15 -24.56 31.72
C ILE A 110 13.44 -25.96 31.16
N ARG A 111 12.95 -26.26 29.96
CA ARG A 111 13.10 -27.55 29.27
C ARG A 111 13.42 -27.33 27.81
N GLY A 112 14.72 -27.23 27.49
CA GLY A 112 15.15 -26.71 26.19
C GLY A 112 14.93 -25.20 26.15
N ASP A 113 14.12 -24.75 25.21
CA ASP A 113 13.66 -23.38 25.00
C ASP A 113 12.26 -23.10 25.57
N GLU A 114 11.59 -24.10 26.15
CA GLU A 114 10.38 -23.96 26.97
C GLU A 114 10.71 -23.33 28.34
N VAL A 115 10.01 -22.25 28.72
CA VAL A 115 10.00 -21.70 30.08
C VAL A 115 8.58 -21.76 30.66
N THR A 116 8.47 -22.38 31.84
CA THR A 116 7.24 -22.39 32.65
C THR A 116 7.45 -21.57 33.91
N LEU A 117 6.68 -20.49 34.05
CA LEU A 117 6.57 -19.69 35.27
C LEU A 117 5.32 -20.11 36.03
N THR A 118 5.45 -20.58 37.27
CA THR A 118 4.30 -20.75 38.17
C THR A 118 4.35 -19.70 39.26
N LEU A 119 3.38 -18.81 39.26
CA LEU A 119 3.23 -17.72 40.20
C LEU A 119 2.17 -18.04 41.26
N SER A 120 2.29 -17.44 42.43
CA SER A 120 1.22 -17.33 43.41
C SER A 120 0.60 -15.95 43.24
N LEU A 121 -0.62 -15.86 42.68
CA LEU A 121 -1.39 -14.60 42.65
C LEU A 121 -2.44 -14.58 43.79
N PRO A 122 -2.86 -13.41 44.27
CA PRO A 122 -3.93 -13.31 45.27
C PRO A 122 -5.26 -13.87 44.73
N ALA A 123 -5.95 -14.71 45.50
CA ALA A 123 -7.22 -15.33 45.07
C ALA A 123 -8.26 -14.29 44.61
N ALA A 124 -8.46 -13.22 45.39
CA ALA A 124 -9.39 -12.13 45.03
C ALA A 124 -9.00 -11.37 43.74
N PHE A 125 -7.73 -11.42 43.31
CA PHE A 125 -7.34 -10.89 41.99
C PHE A 125 -7.74 -11.86 40.87
N LEU A 126 -7.56 -13.17 41.06
CA LEU A 126 -8.02 -14.19 40.12
C LEU A 126 -9.55 -14.35 40.08
N GLU A 127 -10.27 -13.87 41.10
CA GLU A 127 -11.73 -13.94 41.19
C GLU A 127 -12.43 -12.67 40.64
N ASP A 128 -11.97 -11.46 41.02
CA ASP A 128 -12.64 -10.19 40.68
C ASP A 128 -11.71 -9.13 40.02
N GLY A 129 -10.40 -9.37 39.94
CA GLY A 129 -9.40 -8.34 39.61
C GLY A 129 -8.67 -8.49 38.27
N LEU A 130 -8.72 -9.67 37.65
CA LEU A 130 -8.05 -9.97 36.39
C LEU A 130 -8.91 -9.51 35.20
N THR A 131 -8.27 -8.83 34.24
CA THR A 131 -8.90 -8.40 32.98
C THR A 131 -8.09 -8.91 31.79
N PHE A 132 -8.69 -8.96 30.60
CA PHE A 132 -8.01 -9.36 29.37
C PHE A 132 -6.74 -8.54 29.13
N GLN A 133 -6.85 -7.20 29.16
CA GLN A 133 -5.68 -6.31 29.06
C GLN A 133 -4.63 -6.62 30.14
N GLY A 134 -5.03 -6.85 31.39
CA GLY A 134 -4.12 -7.22 32.47
C GLY A 134 -3.40 -8.57 32.23
N SER A 135 -4.02 -9.50 31.50
CA SER A 135 -3.38 -10.73 31.04
C SER A 135 -2.31 -10.44 29.98
N GLU A 136 -2.64 -9.66 28.95
CA GLU A 136 -1.69 -9.27 27.90
C GLU A 136 -0.50 -8.47 28.47
N ASP A 137 -0.77 -7.56 29.41
CA ASP A 137 0.22 -6.77 30.12
C ASP A 137 1.21 -7.66 30.90
N MET A 138 0.71 -8.71 31.59
CA MET A 138 1.54 -9.67 32.34
C MET A 138 2.37 -10.57 31.41
N VAL A 139 1.79 -11.06 30.31
CA VAL A 139 2.50 -11.85 29.28
C VAL A 139 3.60 -11.00 28.63
N SER A 140 3.28 -9.76 28.24
CA SER A 140 4.21 -8.83 27.61
C SER A 140 5.35 -8.38 28.53
N GLN A 141 5.09 -8.17 29.83
CA GLN A 141 6.13 -7.91 30.83
C GLN A 141 7.10 -9.09 30.98
N VAL A 142 6.60 -10.33 30.94
CA VAL A 142 7.42 -11.55 31.02
C VAL A 142 8.28 -11.71 29.77
N LEU A 143 7.69 -11.61 28.57
CA LEU A 143 8.40 -11.71 27.29
C LEU A 143 9.53 -10.68 27.21
N CYS A 144 9.21 -9.39 27.39
CA CYS A 144 10.20 -8.31 27.38
C CYS A 144 11.32 -8.52 28.42
N THR A 145 11.00 -9.02 29.62
CA THR A 145 12.00 -9.30 30.67
C THR A 145 12.90 -10.51 30.34
N LEU A 146 12.46 -11.43 29.49
CA LEU A 146 13.18 -12.65 29.11
C LEU A 146 13.76 -12.63 27.68
N GLU A 147 13.52 -11.58 26.90
CA GLU A 147 13.87 -11.46 25.47
C GLU A 147 15.37 -11.67 25.17
N GLY A 148 16.24 -11.43 26.16
CA GLY A 148 17.69 -11.66 26.07
C GLY A 148 18.14 -13.11 26.35
N LEU A 149 17.24 -14.07 26.52
CA LEU A 149 17.55 -15.46 26.91
C LEU A 149 17.36 -16.53 25.81
N ASP A 150 16.94 -16.15 24.59
CA ASP A 150 16.66 -17.09 23.47
C ASP A 150 15.67 -18.22 23.83
N LEU A 151 14.70 -17.91 24.69
CA LEU A 151 13.56 -18.77 25.02
C LEU A 151 12.45 -18.60 23.97
N ARG A 152 11.67 -19.66 23.73
CA ARG A 152 10.71 -19.72 22.61
C ARG A 152 9.29 -20.09 22.99
N HIS A 153 9.10 -20.94 24.00
CA HIS A 153 7.77 -21.37 24.43
C HIS A 153 7.50 -20.87 25.86
N PHE A 154 6.50 -20.01 26.03
CA PHE A 154 6.31 -19.22 27.25
C PHE A 154 4.98 -19.54 27.94
N HIS A 155 5.04 -20.27 29.06
CA HIS A 155 3.86 -20.63 29.86
C HIS A 155 3.82 -19.83 31.18
N LEU A 156 2.72 -19.13 31.41
CA LEU A 156 2.49 -18.32 32.61
C LEU A 156 1.31 -18.87 33.42
N LEU A 157 1.62 -19.57 34.52
CA LEU A 157 0.67 -20.37 35.29
C LEU A 157 0.46 -19.85 36.73
N THR A 158 -0.69 -20.17 37.33
CA THR A 158 -0.98 -20.01 38.76
C THR A 158 -1.79 -21.20 39.30
N PRO A 159 -1.64 -21.61 40.57
CA PRO A 159 -2.54 -22.59 41.20
C PRO A 159 -3.98 -22.07 41.29
N ASP A 160 -4.96 -22.93 40.98
CA ASP A 160 -6.38 -22.64 41.24
C ASP A 160 -6.59 -22.36 42.75
N PRO A 161 -7.26 -21.26 43.16
CA PRO A 161 -7.54 -20.98 44.57
C PRO A 161 -8.45 -22.04 45.22
N ARG A 162 -9.12 -22.89 44.43
CA ARG A 162 -9.98 -23.98 44.88
C ARG A 162 -9.21 -25.32 44.90
N PRO A 163 -9.42 -26.19 45.91
CA PRO A 163 -8.84 -27.54 45.92
C PRO A 163 -9.24 -28.34 44.68
N PRO A 164 -8.32 -29.12 44.06
CA PRO A 164 -7.03 -29.55 44.59
C PRO A 164 -5.83 -28.65 44.22
N HIS A 165 -6.05 -27.38 43.85
CA HIS A 165 -5.01 -26.42 43.50
C HIS A 165 -4.06 -26.83 42.35
N PRO A 166 -4.56 -27.35 41.21
CA PRO A 166 -3.71 -27.56 40.03
C PRO A 166 -3.20 -26.20 39.51
N ALA A 167 -1.96 -26.16 39.04
CA ALA A 167 -1.47 -25.03 38.25
C ALA A 167 -2.15 -25.01 36.87
N ARG A 168 -2.61 -23.84 36.45
CA ARG A 168 -3.26 -23.56 35.16
C ARG A 168 -2.77 -22.22 34.60
N PRO A 169 -2.90 -21.95 33.29
CA PRO A 169 -2.67 -20.63 32.72
C PRO A 169 -3.38 -19.53 33.49
N ILE A 170 -2.83 -18.31 33.51
CA ILE A 170 -3.53 -17.16 34.11
C ILE A 170 -4.82 -16.83 33.34
N SER A 171 -4.88 -17.13 32.03
CA SER A 171 -6.07 -16.99 31.19
C SER A 171 -7.26 -17.85 31.63
N ASP A 172 -7.05 -19.02 32.25
CA ASP A 172 -8.11 -19.88 32.81
C ASP A 172 -8.94 -19.21 33.95
N PHE A 173 -8.50 -18.04 34.42
CA PHE A 173 -9.16 -17.22 35.44
C PHE A 173 -9.83 -15.96 34.89
N LEU A 174 -9.74 -15.72 33.57
CA LEU A 174 -10.53 -14.69 32.91
C LEU A 174 -12.02 -15.08 32.91
N PRO A 175 -12.95 -14.11 32.82
CA PRO A 175 -14.35 -14.40 32.52
C PRO A 175 -14.44 -15.20 31.20
N PRO A 176 -15.19 -16.32 31.15
CA PRO A 176 -15.32 -17.07 29.91
C PRO A 176 -16.07 -16.23 28.88
N LEU A 177 -15.39 -15.92 27.77
CA LEU A 177 -16.03 -15.32 26.61
C LEU A 177 -16.84 -16.41 25.89
N PRO A 178 -18.03 -16.10 25.34
CA PRO A 178 -18.57 -16.93 24.28
C PRO A 178 -17.65 -16.79 23.06
N HIS A 179 -17.65 -17.80 22.18
CA HIS A 179 -17.35 -17.57 20.77
C HIS A 179 -18.70 -17.30 20.10
N PRO A 180 -19.15 -16.03 19.99
CA PRO A 180 -20.44 -15.73 19.39
C PRO A 180 -20.37 -16.10 17.91
N GLN A 181 -21.33 -16.88 17.45
CA GLN A 181 -21.52 -17.11 16.02
C GLN A 181 -22.41 -16.00 15.45
N LYS A 182 -22.26 -15.70 14.16
CA LYS A 182 -23.22 -14.87 13.42
C LYS A 182 -24.64 -15.39 13.62
N GLU A 183 -25.65 -14.52 13.64
CA GLU A 183 -27.04 -14.95 13.78
C GLU A 183 -27.50 -15.79 12.58
N ALA A 184 -27.35 -17.11 12.69
CA ALA A 184 -28.05 -18.06 11.84
C ALA A 184 -29.55 -17.85 12.04
N LEU A 185 -30.23 -17.38 11.00
CA LEU A 185 -31.67 -17.17 10.99
C LEU A 185 -32.40 -18.51 11.28
N PRO A 186 -33.62 -18.49 11.86
CA PRO A 186 -34.22 -19.66 12.51
C PRO A 186 -34.77 -20.75 11.57
N ASP A 187 -33.89 -21.32 10.75
CA ASP A 187 -34.05 -22.55 9.99
C ASP A 187 -32.89 -23.50 10.35
N ASN A 188 -33.16 -24.50 11.21
CA ASN A 188 -32.14 -25.50 11.63
C ASN A 188 -31.78 -26.41 10.44
N LEU A 189 -30.79 -26.01 9.65
CA LEU A 189 -30.31 -26.73 8.49
C LEU A 189 -28.87 -27.24 8.69
N PRO A 190 -28.47 -28.37 8.05
CA PRO A 190 -27.09 -28.81 8.07
C PRO A 190 -26.19 -27.81 7.33
N ALA A 191 -24.89 -27.81 7.66
CA ALA A 191 -23.89 -26.98 6.98
C ALA A 191 -23.99 -27.12 5.45
N PRO A 192 -23.83 -26.02 4.69
CA PRO A 192 -23.91 -26.06 3.24
C PRO A 192 -22.88 -27.05 2.68
N PRO A 193 -23.25 -27.90 1.70
CA PRO A 193 -22.28 -28.79 1.07
C PRO A 193 -21.22 -27.97 0.34
N GLU A 194 -19.98 -28.46 0.29
CA GLU A 194 -18.91 -27.90 -0.55
C GLU A 194 -19.42 -27.66 -1.99
N ARG A 195 -19.69 -26.40 -2.30
CA ARG A 195 -20.18 -25.94 -3.60
C ARG A 195 -19.28 -24.83 -4.09
N ARG A 196 -19.15 -24.76 -5.41
CA ARG A 196 -18.14 -23.95 -6.09
C ARG A 196 -18.25 -22.49 -5.68
N THR A 197 -17.19 -21.97 -5.08
CA THR A 197 -16.83 -20.55 -5.20
C THR A 197 -16.68 -20.25 -6.69
N ILE A 198 -17.67 -19.55 -7.26
CA ILE A 198 -17.62 -19.10 -8.65
C ILE A 198 -16.65 -17.93 -8.76
N GLN A 199 -16.04 -17.78 -9.93
CA GLN A 199 -15.00 -16.80 -10.25
C GLN A 199 -15.44 -15.35 -9.94
N GLY A 200 -14.59 -14.55 -9.26
CA GLY A 200 -14.32 -13.19 -9.78
C GLY A 200 -14.34 -11.91 -8.90
N GLN A 201 -13.41 -11.68 -7.95
CA GLN A 201 -13.04 -10.37 -7.36
C GLN A 201 -11.62 -9.76 -7.77
N PRO A 202 -11.44 -8.48 -8.15
CA PRO A 202 -10.36 -7.88 -9.02
C PRO A 202 -8.81 -8.09 -8.84
N PRO A 203 -7.96 -8.43 -9.84
CA PRO A 203 -6.46 -8.40 -9.76
C PRO A 203 -5.75 -7.06 -10.02
N ILE A 204 -6.29 -6.18 -10.88
CA ILE A 204 -6.08 -4.72 -10.81
C ILE A 204 -7.38 -4.12 -10.25
N TYR A 205 -7.35 -2.97 -9.59
CA TYR A 205 -8.60 -2.23 -9.30
C TYR A 205 -9.41 -2.05 -10.59
N GLY A 206 -10.74 -2.22 -10.52
CA GLY A 206 -11.60 -2.16 -11.72
C GLY A 206 -11.89 -3.48 -12.44
N GLN A 207 -11.68 -4.65 -11.82
CA GLN A 207 -11.70 -6.00 -12.45
C GLN A 207 -12.51 -7.05 -11.68
N GLY A 208 -12.47 -8.32 -12.10
CA GLY A 208 -12.82 -9.53 -11.33
C GLY A 208 -11.66 -10.55 -11.29
N GLN A 209 -11.64 -11.46 -10.30
CA GLN A 209 -10.49 -12.30 -9.88
C GLN A 209 -9.85 -13.13 -11.00
N PRO A 210 -8.53 -13.32 -10.92
CA PRO A 210 -7.93 -14.55 -11.37
C PRO A 210 -8.36 -15.70 -10.47
N GLN A 211 -8.54 -16.89 -11.04
CA GLN A 211 -8.34 -18.08 -10.22
C GLN A 211 -6.84 -18.30 -10.03
N GLY A 212 -6.45 -18.66 -8.82
CA GLY A 212 -5.07 -18.93 -8.44
C GLY A 212 -4.98 -20.00 -7.35
N ALA A 213 -3.81 -20.12 -6.71
CA ALA A 213 -3.52 -21.19 -5.75
C ALA A 213 -4.33 -21.14 -4.44
N LEU A 214 -4.96 -20.01 -4.13
CA LEU A 214 -5.85 -19.82 -2.97
C LEU A 214 -7.34 -19.80 -3.35
N SER A 215 -7.70 -20.21 -4.57
CA SER A 215 -9.10 -20.27 -5.02
C SER A 215 -9.97 -21.09 -4.06
N GLY A 216 -10.95 -20.44 -3.42
CA GLY A 216 -11.84 -21.08 -2.45
C GLY A 216 -11.22 -21.31 -1.06
N LYS A 217 -10.10 -20.65 -0.75
CA LYS A 217 -9.58 -20.50 0.61
C LYS A 217 -10.00 -19.15 1.19
N THR A 218 -10.25 -19.11 2.49
CA THR A 218 -10.55 -17.86 3.20
C THR A 218 -9.33 -17.42 4.02
N VAL A 219 -9.05 -16.12 4.06
CA VAL A 219 -7.93 -15.56 4.82
C VAL A 219 -8.41 -14.36 5.63
N PHE A 220 -8.41 -14.51 6.96
CA PHE A 220 -8.71 -13.43 7.90
C PHE A 220 -7.42 -12.70 8.26
N ILE A 221 -7.40 -11.39 8.01
CA ILE A 221 -6.23 -10.53 8.24
C ILE A 221 -6.50 -9.53 9.36
N SER A 222 -5.64 -9.57 10.37
CA SER A 222 -5.46 -8.53 11.37
C SER A 222 -4.24 -7.69 11.01
N ALA A 223 -4.44 -6.41 10.74
CA ALA A 223 -3.38 -5.46 10.38
C ALA A 223 -2.79 -4.73 11.60
N GLY A 224 -2.60 -5.45 12.71
CA GLY A 224 -2.16 -4.88 13.97
C GLY A 224 -3.22 -3.98 14.62
N HIS A 225 -2.76 -2.91 15.28
CA HIS A 225 -3.56 -2.13 16.23
C HIS A 225 -4.57 -1.13 15.63
N GLY A 226 -4.46 0.18 15.89
CA GLY A 226 -5.34 1.22 15.35
C GLY A 226 -5.80 2.24 16.40
N TRP A 227 -6.48 3.30 15.97
CA TRP A 227 -7.12 4.25 16.89
C TRP A 227 -8.25 3.59 17.68
N TYR A 228 -8.14 3.65 19.01
CA TYR A 228 -9.16 3.17 19.95
C TYR A 228 -9.45 4.21 21.04
N TRP A 229 -10.60 4.05 21.71
CA TRP A 229 -11.02 4.93 22.80
C TRP A 229 -10.55 4.40 24.15
N THR A 230 -9.74 5.18 24.89
CA THR A 230 -9.18 4.80 26.20
C THR A 230 -10.15 5.00 27.37
N GLY A 231 -11.43 5.23 27.11
CA GLY A 231 -12.39 5.75 28.10
C GLY A 231 -12.28 7.26 28.37
N THR A 232 -11.24 7.93 27.86
CA THR A 232 -10.97 9.36 28.14
C THR A 232 -10.37 10.15 26.97
N ARG A 233 -9.64 9.50 26.05
CA ARG A 233 -9.12 10.08 24.80
C ARG A 233 -9.12 9.02 23.70
N TRP A 234 -9.03 9.44 22.44
CA TRP A 234 -8.57 8.56 21.36
C TRP A 234 -7.05 8.42 21.42
N ALA A 235 -6.54 7.21 21.20
CA ALA A 235 -5.11 6.90 21.19
C ALA A 235 -4.80 5.72 20.27
N THR A 236 -3.52 5.61 19.88
CA THR A 236 -2.91 4.41 19.27
C THR A 236 -2.36 3.51 20.37
N GLN A 237 -2.34 2.18 20.15
CA GLN A 237 -1.82 1.24 21.13
C GLN A 237 -0.29 1.34 21.25
N ARG A 238 0.44 1.61 20.16
CA ARG A 238 1.88 1.95 20.18
C ARG A 238 2.15 3.45 20.10
N GLY A 239 3.41 3.80 20.36
CA GLY A 239 3.89 5.18 20.37
C GLY A 239 4.41 5.61 19.00
N ASN A 240 4.85 6.86 18.94
CA ASN A 240 5.72 7.33 17.87
C ASN A 240 7.15 6.86 18.17
N ASN A 241 7.64 5.95 17.33
CA ASN A 241 8.90 5.26 17.49
C ASN A 241 9.63 5.30 16.15
N CYS A 242 10.75 6.04 16.09
CA CYS A 242 11.46 6.33 14.83
C CYS A 242 10.54 6.92 13.72
N ASP A 243 9.59 7.78 14.10
CA ASP A 243 8.52 8.35 13.26
C ASP A 243 7.51 7.32 12.72
N LEU A 244 7.56 6.06 13.16
CA LEU A 244 6.56 5.03 12.88
C LEU A 244 5.58 4.86 14.04
N VAL A 245 4.41 4.28 13.74
CA VAL A 245 3.43 3.79 14.71
C VAL A 245 2.86 2.47 14.17
N GLU A 246 3.05 1.37 14.89
CA GLU A 246 2.59 0.02 14.50
C GLU A 246 1.14 0.01 13.98
N ASP A 247 0.26 0.67 14.72
CA ASP A 247 -1.18 0.86 14.46
C ASP A 247 -1.52 1.29 13.02
N LEU A 248 -0.62 2.05 12.38
CA LEU A 248 -0.83 2.70 11.09
C LEU A 248 0.10 2.13 10.01
N SER A 249 1.39 1.96 10.30
CA SER A 249 2.36 1.44 9.32
C SER A 249 2.07 0.00 8.91
N ASN A 250 1.47 -0.79 9.80
CA ASN A 250 1.09 -2.17 9.49
C ASN A 250 -0.16 -2.24 8.62
N ALA A 251 -1.14 -1.36 8.83
CA ALA A 251 -2.31 -1.23 7.94
C ALA A 251 -1.86 -0.87 6.51
N GLU A 252 -1.02 0.16 6.37
CA GLU A 252 -0.44 0.56 5.08
C GLU A 252 0.29 -0.62 4.38
N ALA A 253 1.13 -1.38 5.09
CA ALA A 253 1.81 -2.54 4.49
C ALA A 253 0.84 -3.68 4.09
N VAL A 254 -0.24 -3.86 4.85
CA VAL A 254 -1.23 -4.91 4.62
C VAL A 254 -2.19 -4.56 3.48
N ASP A 255 -2.70 -3.33 3.44
CA ASP A 255 -3.75 -2.91 2.52
C ASP A 255 -3.25 -2.67 1.09
N TYR A 256 -2.06 -2.07 0.92
CA TYR A 256 -1.44 -1.93 -0.42
C TYR A 256 -0.88 -3.26 -0.96
N PHE A 257 -0.35 -4.15 -0.09
CA PHE A 257 0.39 -5.33 -0.54
C PHE A 257 -0.18 -6.69 -0.10
N LEU A 258 -0.33 -6.98 1.20
CA LEU A 258 -0.65 -8.35 1.65
C LEU A 258 -2.04 -8.81 1.21
N ILE A 259 -3.09 -8.04 1.50
CA ILE A 259 -4.44 -8.39 1.04
C ILE A 259 -4.47 -8.51 -0.48
N ARG A 260 -3.60 -7.77 -1.16
CA ARG A 260 -3.52 -7.75 -2.61
C ARG A 260 -2.88 -9.01 -3.20
N TYR A 261 -1.74 -9.47 -2.68
CA TYR A 261 -1.14 -10.75 -3.07
C TYR A 261 -2.11 -11.93 -2.85
N LEU A 262 -2.78 -11.99 -1.69
CA LEU A 262 -3.72 -13.06 -1.34
C LEU A 262 -4.92 -13.11 -2.31
N TRP A 263 -5.53 -11.96 -2.54
CA TRP A 263 -6.68 -11.77 -3.42
C TRP A 263 -6.35 -12.06 -4.89
N ASN A 264 -5.17 -11.64 -5.36
CA ASN A 264 -4.63 -11.95 -6.68
C ASN A 264 -4.31 -13.44 -6.87
N ALA A 265 -4.18 -14.21 -5.79
CA ALA A 265 -4.07 -15.68 -5.83
C ALA A 265 -5.43 -16.41 -5.67
N GLY A 266 -6.55 -15.68 -5.64
CA GLY A 266 -7.90 -16.26 -5.59
C GLY A 266 -8.50 -16.43 -4.19
N ALA A 267 -7.84 -15.94 -3.13
CA ALA A 267 -8.37 -16.04 -1.78
C ALA A 267 -9.57 -15.12 -1.54
N ASP A 268 -10.49 -15.55 -0.68
CA ASP A 268 -11.48 -14.68 -0.06
C ASP A 268 -10.85 -14.00 1.17
N VAL A 269 -10.59 -12.69 1.07
CA VAL A 269 -9.83 -11.96 2.09
C VAL A 269 -10.77 -11.13 2.96
N TRP A 270 -10.82 -11.44 4.25
CA TRP A 270 -11.52 -10.70 5.29
C TRP A 270 -10.53 -9.89 6.15
N THR A 271 -10.97 -8.74 6.68
CA THR A 271 -10.15 -7.88 7.55
C THR A 271 -10.90 -7.54 8.84
N VAL A 272 -10.17 -7.51 9.95
CA VAL A 272 -10.69 -7.12 11.30
C VAL A 272 -10.76 -5.59 11.49
N ARG A 273 -10.44 -4.84 10.44
CA ARG A 273 -10.50 -3.38 10.28
C ARG A 273 -11.06 -3.07 8.88
N GLU A 274 -11.48 -1.84 8.65
CA GLU A 274 -11.71 -1.34 7.29
C GLU A 274 -10.38 -1.38 6.49
N ARG A 275 -10.46 -1.62 5.18
CA ARG A 275 -9.32 -1.71 4.25
C ARG A 275 -9.30 -0.61 3.19
N ASP A 276 -10.43 0.02 2.95
CA ASP A 276 -10.52 1.11 1.98
C ASP A 276 -10.00 2.39 2.63
N MET A 277 -8.90 2.90 2.10
CA MET A 277 -8.23 4.10 2.58
C MET A 277 -8.96 5.39 2.17
N ASN A 278 -9.98 5.29 1.29
CA ASN A 278 -10.80 6.41 0.90
C ASN A 278 -11.64 6.94 2.09
N ARG A 279 -11.59 8.26 2.29
CA ARG A 279 -12.18 8.97 3.44
C ARG A 279 -13.65 9.30 3.26
N ASP A 280 -14.15 9.29 2.02
CA ASP A 280 -15.56 9.46 1.71
C ASP A 280 -16.34 8.14 1.89
N GLU A 281 -17.63 8.23 2.18
CA GLU A 281 -18.55 7.10 2.29
C GLU A 281 -19.91 7.49 1.71
N VAL A 282 -20.45 6.61 0.86
CA VAL A 282 -21.78 6.72 0.27
C VAL A 282 -22.49 5.40 0.44
N ILE A 283 -23.65 5.43 1.10
CA ILE A 283 -24.55 4.27 1.24
C ILE A 283 -25.81 4.57 0.42
N VAL A 284 -26.30 3.57 -0.32
CA VAL A 284 -27.58 3.61 -1.04
C VAL A 284 -28.39 2.36 -0.70
N ASP A 285 -29.54 2.57 -0.09
CA ASP A 285 -30.50 1.55 0.31
C ASP A 285 -31.54 1.28 -0.81
N ASN A 286 -32.39 0.26 -0.66
CA ASN A 286 -33.59 0.15 -1.49
C ASN A 286 -34.71 1.11 -1.08
N ASP A 287 -34.79 1.48 0.20
CA ASP A 287 -35.82 2.37 0.74
C ASP A 287 -35.59 3.84 0.33
N ASP A 288 -34.40 4.21 -0.14
CA ASP A 288 -34.10 5.53 -0.75
C ASP A 288 -34.92 5.78 -2.03
N GLY A 289 -35.20 4.73 -2.80
CA GLY A 289 -36.03 4.78 -4.01
C GLY A 289 -35.49 5.67 -5.14
N PRO A 290 -36.32 6.01 -6.14
CA PRO A 290 -35.88 6.75 -7.32
C PRO A 290 -35.49 8.20 -6.99
N PRO A 291 -34.33 8.71 -7.47
CA PRO A 291 -33.47 8.12 -8.51
C PRO A 291 -32.32 7.25 -7.98
N ALA A 292 -32.06 7.20 -6.67
CA ALA A 292 -30.91 6.51 -6.10
C ALA A 292 -31.01 4.98 -6.25
N TYR A 293 -32.23 4.43 -6.16
CA TYR A 293 -32.55 3.02 -6.36
C TYR A 293 -33.62 2.85 -7.44
N LEU A 294 -33.40 1.94 -8.39
CA LEU A 294 -34.32 1.61 -9.48
C LEU A 294 -34.43 0.10 -9.70
N GLU A 295 -35.65 -0.35 -10.00
CA GLU A 295 -35.96 -1.76 -10.27
C GLU A 295 -36.50 -1.95 -11.69
N THR A 296 -36.21 -3.11 -12.27
CA THR A 296 -36.88 -3.65 -13.46
C THR A 296 -37.33 -5.09 -13.22
N GLY A 297 -38.32 -5.57 -13.97
CA GLY A 297 -38.91 -6.89 -13.75
C GLY A 297 -39.90 -6.91 -12.60
N THR A 298 -39.88 -7.95 -11.76
CA THR A 298 -40.78 -8.10 -10.60
C THR A 298 -39.97 -8.30 -9.32
N TRP A 299 -40.22 -7.43 -8.34
CA TRP A 299 -39.56 -7.43 -7.02
C TRP A 299 -40.60 -7.29 -5.90
N TYR A 300 -40.35 -7.96 -4.78
CA TYR A 300 -41.23 -8.07 -3.62
C TYR A 300 -40.53 -7.49 -2.38
N THR A 301 -41.27 -6.86 -1.46
CA THR A 301 -40.72 -6.40 -0.17
C THR A 301 -40.82 -7.54 0.85
N SER A 302 -39.76 -7.76 1.63
CA SER A 302 -39.78 -8.71 2.75
C SER A 302 -40.54 -8.17 3.96
N SER A 303 -41.02 -9.09 4.81
CA SER A 303 -41.54 -8.76 6.15
C SER A 303 -40.47 -8.74 7.24
N TYR A 304 -39.22 -9.06 6.91
CA TYR A 304 -38.05 -8.99 7.80
C TYR A 304 -37.24 -7.72 7.53
N PRO A 305 -36.56 -7.15 8.53
CA PRO A 305 -35.78 -5.93 8.35
C PRO A 305 -34.54 -6.14 7.45
N GLY A 306 -34.24 -5.14 6.63
CA GLY A 306 -33.02 -4.99 5.84
C GLY A 306 -31.95 -4.20 6.59
N TYR A 307 -31.05 -3.57 5.85
CA TYR A 307 -30.04 -2.66 6.38
C TYR A 307 -30.66 -1.51 7.19
N GLY A 308 -29.97 -1.04 8.22
CA GLY A 308 -30.44 0.04 9.11
C GLY A 308 -31.76 -0.24 9.89
N GLY A 309 -32.36 -1.42 9.73
CA GLY A 309 -33.73 -1.71 10.18
C GLY A 309 -34.83 -1.29 9.21
N GLY A 310 -34.50 -0.92 7.97
CA GLY A 310 -35.42 -0.66 6.87
C GLY A 310 -36.07 -1.92 6.31
N THR A 311 -36.64 -1.83 5.11
CA THR A 311 -37.11 -3.01 4.35
C THR A 311 -36.00 -3.58 3.47
N TYR A 312 -36.18 -4.80 2.96
CA TYR A 312 -35.37 -5.27 1.83
C TYR A 312 -36.23 -5.86 0.72
N ARG A 313 -35.67 -5.86 -0.49
CA ARG A 313 -36.33 -6.29 -1.71
C ARG A 313 -35.82 -7.67 -2.13
N TYR A 314 -36.66 -8.49 -2.73
CA TYR A 314 -36.24 -9.79 -3.27
C TYR A 314 -36.96 -10.14 -4.57
N THR A 315 -36.30 -10.96 -5.38
CA THR A 315 -36.85 -11.58 -6.58
C THR A 315 -36.44 -13.05 -6.67
N TRP A 316 -36.83 -13.74 -7.73
CA TRP A 316 -36.47 -15.13 -7.99
C TRP A 316 -35.42 -15.22 -9.10
N ALA A 317 -34.43 -16.07 -8.90
CA ALA A 317 -33.40 -16.42 -9.87
C ALA A 317 -34.01 -17.04 -11.13
N ASP A 318 -33.51 -16.67 -12.30
CA ASP A 318 -33.84 -17.30 -13.59
C ASP A 318 -32.55 -17.49 -14.40
N SER A 319 -32.53 -18.51 -15.26
CA SER A 319 -31.51 -18.73 -16.29
C SER A 319 -31.26 -17.54 -17.22
N THR A 320 -32.19 -16.59 -17.28
CA THR A 320 -32.21 -15.41 -18.15
C THR A 320 -32.54 -14.15 -17.36
N GLU A 321 -31.86 -13.06 -17.67
CA GLU A 321 -32.05 -11.79 -17.00
C GLU A 321 -33.46 -11.22 -17.27
N THR A 322 -34.26 -11.17 -16.22
CA THR A 322 -35.69 -10.82 -16.26
C THR A 322 -36.09 -9.80 -15.18
N ALA A 323 -35.26 -9.58 -14.18
CA ALA A 323 -35.41 -8.55 -13.16
C ALA A 323 -34.06 -8.05 -12.64
N ASN A 324 -33.84 -6.72 -12.63
CA ASN A 324 -32.63 -6.08 -12.09
C ASN A 324 -32.98 -5.06 -10.99
N ALA A 325 -32.00 -4.76 -10.14
CA ALA A 325 -32.08 -3.75 -9.08
C ALA A 325 -30.78 -2.93 -9.04
N THR A 326 -30.84 -1.67 -9.50
CA THR A 326 -29.67 -0.79 -9.69
C THR A 326 -29.62 0.34 -8.67
N ARG A 327 -28.43 0.58 -8.10
CA ARG A 327 -28.11 1.73 -7.23
C ARG A 327 -27.27 2.74 -8.00
N TYR A 328 -27.56 4.03 -7.81
CA TYR A 328 -26.88 5.17 -8.40
C TYR A 328 -26.29 6.06 -7.30
N PRO A 329 -25.17 5.64 -6.67
CA PRO A 329 -24.53 6.41 -5.61
C PRO A 329 -23.98 7.74 -6.15
N PRO A 330 -24.20 8.87 -5.44
CA PRO A 330 -23.55 10.14 -5.75
C PRO A 330 -22.09 10.11 -5.31
N ILE A 331 -21.21 9.64 -6.20
CA ILE A 331 -19.75 9.60 -5.99
C ILE A 331 -19.22 11.01 -5.66
N PRO A 332 -18.45 11.22 -4.56
CA PRO A 332 -17.94 12.55 -4.19
C PRO A 332 -16.81 13.09 -5.11
N PRO A 333 -15.48 13.02 -4.86
CA PRO A 333 -14.49 13.31 -5.91
C PRO A 333 -14.27 12.10 -6.86
N ASP A 334 -13.56 12.32 -7.97
CA ASP A 334 -12.98 11.22 -8.75
C ASP A 334 -12.00 10.43 -7.86
N GLY A 335 -12.01 9.11 -7.89
CA GLY A 335 -11.14 8.31 -7.02
C GLY A 335 -11.36 6.80 -7.08
N TYR A 336 -10.45 6.05 -6.46
CA TYR A 336 -10.64 4.63 -6.15
C TYR A 336 -11.54 4.49 -4.91
N TYR A 337 -12.52 3.60 -4.96
CA TYR A 337 -13.39 3.28 -3.83
C TYR A 337 -13.61 1.77 -3.74
N GLY A 338 -13.56 1.24 -2.53
CA GLY A 338 -14.06 -0.10 -2.20
C GLY A 338 -15.57 -0.14 -2.31
N VAL A 339 -16.10 -1.11 -3.04
CA VAL A 339 -17.53 -1.36 -3.18
C VAL A 339 -17.92 -2.53 -2.28
N TYR A 340 -18.97 -2.33 -1.49
CA TYR A 340 -19.50 -3.31 -0.55
C TYR A 340 -21.01 -3.46 -0.73
N VAL A 341 -21.54 -4.63 -0.39
CA VAL A 341 -22.98 -4.91 -0.37
C VAL A 341 -23.40 -5.46 0.98
N TRP A 342 -24.60 -5.10 1.41
CA TRP A 342 -25.30 -5.72 2.54
C TRP A 342 -26.46 -6.55 1.98
N TYR A 343 -26.88 -7.60 2.68
CA TYR A 343 -28.04 -8.44 2.32
C TYR A 343 -28.40 -9.39 3.46
N ARG A 344 -29.65 -9.86 3.51
CA ARG A 344 -30.08 -10.91 4.46
C ARG A 344 -29.80 -12.32 3.92
N HIS A 345 -28.68 -12.91 4.37
CA HIS A 345 -28.21 -14.25 3.97
C HIS A 345 -29.22 -15.38 4.28
N GLY A 346 -29.03 -16.58 3.70
CA GLY A 346 -29.62 -17.85 4.16
C GLY A 346 -29.86 -18.91 3.09
N ALA A 347 -30.16 -20.15 3.47
CA ALA A 347 -30.12 -21.35 2.61
C ALA A 347 -31.29 -21.55 1.59
N ASN A 348 -31.81 -20.46 1.03
CA ASN A 348 -32.62 -20.49 -0.20
C ASN A 348 -32.29 -19.30 -1.12
N ARG A 349 -31.06 -18.81 -1.01
CA ARG A 349 -30.52 -17.68 -1.76
C ARG A 349 -29.61 -18.23 -2.87
N ALA A 350 -29.38 -17.49 -3.95
CA ALA A 350 -28.53 -17.97 -5.05
C ALA A 350 -27.03 -17.92 -4.68
N THR A 351 -26.31 -19.03 -4.88
CA THR A 351 -24.87 -19.12 -4.58
C THR A 351 -23.98 -18.39 -5.59
N ASP A 352 -24.55 -17.96 -6.72
CA ASP A 352 -23.87 -17.32 -7.86
C ASP A 352 -24.43 -15.92 -8.17
N THR A 353 -25.00 -15.22 -7.17
CA THR A 353 -25.71 -13.94 -7.35
C THR A 353 -24.85 -12.91 -8.08
N LEU A 354 -25.36 -12.39 -9.20
CA LEU A 354 -24.63 -11.53 -10.13
C LEU A 354 -24.83 -10.04 -9.83
N TYR A 355 -23.73 -9.35 -9.51
CA TYR A 355 -23.61 -7.90 -9.51
C TYR A 355 -22.86 -7.41 -10.75
N ARG A 356 -23.19 -6.20 -11.21
CA ARG A 356 -22.42 -5.44 -12.19
C ARG A 356 -21.99 -4.12 -11.58
N ILE A 357 -20.69 -3.90 -11.55
CA ILE A 357 -20.10 -2.63 -11.11
C ILE A 357 -19.84 -1.81 -12.37
N HIS A 358 -20.58 -0.70 -12.53
CA HIS A 358 -20.40 0.25 -13.62
C HIS A 358 -19.46 1.36 -13.14
N HIS A 359 -18.24 1.41 -13.69
CA HIS A 359 -17.12 2.22 -13.21
C HIS A 359 -16.41 2.92 -14.38
N ALA A 360 -15.38 3.74 -14.12
CA ALA A 360 -14.74 4.56 -15.16
C ALA A 360 -14.11 3.72 -16.29
N GLY A 361 -13.64 2.51 -15.98
CA GLY A 361 -13.12 1.54 -16.96
C GLY A 361 -14.19 0.77 -17.74
N GLY A 362 -15.48 0.90 -17.39
CA GLY A 362 -16.59 0.27 -18.09
C GLY A 362 -17.54 -0.48 -17.16
N THR A 363 -17.57 -1.82 -17.25
CA THR A 363 -18.45 -2.65 -16.41
C THR A 363 -17.85 -4.01 -16.14
N THR A 364 -17.76 -4.36 -14.86
CA THR A 364 -17.30 -5.67 -14.38
C THR A 364 -18.48 -6.48 -13.88
N GLU A 365 -18.60 -7.74 -14.30
CA GLU A 365 -19.51 -8.72 -13.67
C GLU A 365 -18.81 -9.39 -12.48
N VAL A 366 -19.47 -9.46 -11.33
CA VAL A 366 -18.97 -10.01 -10.06
C VAL A 366 -20.02 -10.97 -9.49
N HIS A 367 -19.61 -12.18 -9.13
CA HIS A 367 -20.49 -13.19 -8.55
C HIS A 367 -20.28 -13.32 -7.03
N LEU A 368 -21.36 -13.55 -6.28
CA LEU A 368 -21.34 -13.67 -4.81
C LEU A 368 -22.35 -14.73 -4.32
N ASN A 369 -21.95 -15.52 -3.32
CA ASN A 369 -22.87 -16.40 -2.61
C ASN A 369 -23.72 -15.62 -1.59
N GLN A 370 -25.03 -15.55 -1.80
CA GLN A 370 -25.96 -14.91 -0.85
C GLN A 370 -26.50 -15.85 0.25
N GLU A 371 -26.11 -17.13 0.30
CA GLU A 371 -26.49 -18.03 1.40
C GLU A 371 -25.76 -17.69 2.73
N VAL A 372 -24.59 -17.06 2.64
CA VAL A 372 -23.63 -16.78 3.73
C VAL A 372 -23.14 -15.33 3.70
N HIS A 373 -22.41 -14.89 4.73
CA HIS A 373 -21.75 -13.58 4.89
C HIS A 373 -22.61 -12.31 4.82
N GLY A 374 -23.92 -12.44 4.61
CA GLY A 374 -24.85 -11.32 4.75
C GLY A 374 -25.06 -10.92 6.22
N LEU A 375 -25.74 -9.79 6.42
CA LEU A 375 -25.85 -9.00 7.66
C LEU A 375 -24.59 -8.19 8.04
N THR A 376 -23.50 -8.27 7.26
CA THR A 376 -22.30 -7.41 7.35
C THR A 376 -21.98 -6.80 5.98
N TRP A 377 -21.05 -5.83 5.90
CA TRP A 377 -20.59 -5.30 4.61
C TRP A 377 -19.65 -6.27 3.91
N ARG A 378 -20.15 -6.87 2.82
CA ARG A 378 -19.42 -7.82 1.98
C ARG A 378 -18.75 -7.11 0.81
N TYR A 379 -17.41 -7.15 0.78
CA TYR A 379 -16.57 -6.50 -0.24
C TYR A 379 -16.70 -7.16 -1.62
N LEU A 380 -16.82 -6.34 -2.68
CA LEU A 380 -16.87 -6.74 -4.10
C LEU A 380 -15.63 -6.28 -4.90
N GLY A 381 -14.64 -5.67 -4.26
CA GLY A 381 -13.48 -5.08 -4.92
C GLY A 381 -13.45 -3.55 -4.90
N THR A 382 -12.29 -2.99 -5.26
CA THR A 382 -12.06 -1.55 -5.40
C THR A 382 -12.03 -1.15 -6.87
N TYR A 383 -12.70 -0.04 -7.20
CA TYR A 383 -12.97 0.44 -8.56
C TYR A 383 -12.72 1.95 -8.64
N TYR A 384 -12.23 2.45 -9.78
CA TYR A 384 -12.13 3.90 -10.00
C TYR A 384 -13.47 4.45 -10.51
N PHE A 385 -14.00 5.47 -9.83
CA PHE A 385 -15.23 6.15 -10.18
C PHE A 385 -14.97 7.62 -10.50
N THR A 386 -15.76 8.15 -11.43
CA THR A 386 -15.86 9.61 -11.66
C THR A 386 -16.96 10.20 -10.77
N ALA A 387 -16.78 11.44 -10.34
CA ALA A 387 -17.71 12.19 -9.51
C ALA A 387 -19.13 12.27 -10.10
N GLY A 388 -20.13 12.28 -9.22
CA GLY A 388 -21.54 12.29 -9.59
C GLY A 388 -22.15 10.90 -9.73
N THR A 389 -23.12 10.72 -10.63
CA THR A 389 -23.97 9.51 -10.72
C THR A 389 -23.80 8.77 -12.06
N SER A 390 -22.59 8.80 -12.63
CA SER A 390 -22.18 7.97 -13.78
C SER A 390 -21.92 6.53 -13.36
N GLY A 391 -21.38 6.34 -12.14
CA GLY A 391 -21.21 5.05 -11.50
C GLY A 391 -22.54 4.45 -11.04
N ALA A 392 -22.64 3.12 -11.09
CA ALA A 392 -23.82 2.39 -10.64
C ALA A 392 -23.49 0.93 -10.26
N ILE A 393 -24.27 0.35 -9.35
CA ILE A 393 -24.21 -1.09 -9.01
C ILE A 393 -25.54 -1.74 -9.38
N THR A 394 -25.52 -2.63 -10.38
CA THR A 394 -26.71 -3.36 -10.85
C THR A 394 -26.67 -4.81 -10.36
N LEU A 395 -27.61 -5.18 -9.49
CA LEU A 395 -27.89 -6.59 -9.17
C LEU A 395 -28.82 -7.17 -10.24
N SER A 396 -28.51 -8.39 -10.72
CA SER A 396 -29.30 -9.14 -11.70
C SER A 396 -29.91 -10.40 -11.09
N ASN A 397 -31.08 -10.83 -11.58
CA ASN A 397 -31.64 -12.14 -11.23
C ASN A 397 -31.13 -13.30 -12.11
N ARG A 398 -30.18 -13.07 -13.02
CA ARG A 398 -29.54 -14.10 -13.86
C ARG A 398 -28.67 -15.02 -13.00
N SER A 399 -29.03 -16.30 -12.91
CA SER A 399 -28.34 -17.31 -12.08
C SER A 399 -28.51 -18.73 -12.65
N GLU A 400 -27.53 -19.61 -12.41
CA GLU A 400 -27.61 -21.05 -12.70
C GLU A 400 -28.58 -21.78 -11.76
N GLU A 401 -28.86 -21.23 -10.58
CA GLU A 401 -29.74 -21.80 -9.55
C GLU A 401 -31.17 -21.22 -9.62
N ALA A 402 -31.76 -21.28 -10.81
CA ALA A 402 -33.11 -20.77 -11.08
C ALA A 402 -34.16 -21.26 -10.07
N GLY A 403 -34.93 -20.32 -9.51
CA GLY A 403 -35.91 -20.55 -8.45
C GLY A 403 -35.44 -20.24 -7.02
N GLN A 404 -34.13 -20.03 -6.79
CA GLN A 404 -33.64 -19.46 -5.53
C GLN A 404 -34.05 -17.98 -5.40
N ALA A 405 -34.01 -17.44 -4.18
CA ALA A 405 -34.21 -16.02 -3.94
C ALA A 405 -32.92 -15.22 -4.23
N ILE A 406 -33.07 -14.00 -4.77
CA ILE A 406 -31.98 -13.02 -4.89
C ILE A 406 -32.40 -11.76 -4.15
N ILE A 407 -31.53 -11.30 -3.25
CA ILE A 407 -31.80 -10.26 -2.24
C ILE A 407 -31.16 -8.94 -2.67
N ALA A 408 -31.96 -7.89 -2.67
CA ALA A 408 -31.58 -6.52 -2.95
C ALA A 408 -31.76 -5.70 -1.66
N ASP A 409 -30.67 -5.17 -1.13
CA ASP A 409 -30.61 -4.40 0.12
C ASP A 409 -29.64 -3.18 -0.06
N ALA A 410 -28.90 -2.75 0.95
CA ALA A 410 -27.94 -1.63 0.79
C ALA A 410 -26.65 -1.94 0.00
N VAL A 411 -26.10 -0.90 -0.65
CA VAL A 411 -24.75 -0.85 -1.24
C VAL A 411 -23.96 0.26 -0.53
N ARG A 412 -22.68 0.02 -0.22
CA ARG A 412 -21.73 1.04 0.25
C ARG A 412 -20.60 1.21 -0.75
N ILE A 413 -20.16 2.45 -0.93
CA ILE A 413 -18.95 2.85 -1.64
C ILE A 413 -18.10 3.70 -0.68
N GLY A 414 -16.81 3.38 -0.56
CA GLY A 414 -15.87 4.16 0.25
C GLY A 414 -15.70 3.63 1.69
N GLY A 415 -14.46 3.72 2.19
CA GLY A 415 -14.07 3.30 3.54
C GLY A 415 -14.59 4.21 4.64
N GLY A 416 -14.69 5.51 4.36
CA GLY A 416 -15.31 6.51 5.22
C GLY A 416 -14.47 6.97 6.41
N MET A 417 -15.10 7.80 7.24
CA MET A 417 -14.54 8.27 8.51
C MET A 417 -15.09 7.48 9.70
N GLY A 418 -14.35 7.50 10.81
CA GLY A 418 -14.78 6.97 12.10
C GLY A 418 -16.07 7.60 12.58
N SER A 419 -17.09 6.75 12.79
CA SER A 419 -18.49 7.15 12.99
C SER A 419 -19.05 6.82 14.38
N ILE A 420 -18.30 6.10 15.22
CA ILE A 420 -18.71 5.69 16.57
C ILE A 420 -18.22 6.70 17.62
N ASP A 421 -19.14 7.16 18.47
CA ASP A 421 -18.86 8.07 19.59
C ASP A 421 -19.09 7.34 20.93
N TYR A 422 -18.02 7.21 21.72
CA TYR A 422 -18.05 6.60 23.06
C TYR A 422 -18.33 7.62 24.19
N GLY A 423 -18.94 8.77 23.86
CA GLY A 423 -19.21 9.88 24.77
C GLY A 423 -18.14 10.96 24.80
N GLY A 424 -17.26 10.99 23.79
CA GLY A 424 -16.12 11.91 23.68
C GLY A 424 -15.96 12.56 22.31
N GLY A 425 -16.88 12.30 21.37
CA GLY A 425 -16.71 12.50 19.93
C GLY A 425 -16.13 11.26 19.25
N THR A 426 -16.33 11.16 17.94
CA THR A 426 -15.68 10.13 17.12
C THR A 426 -14.17 10.41 17.00
N SER A 427 -13.40 9.46 16.45
CA SER A 427 -11.95 9.58 16.30
C SER A 427 -11.51 10.80 15.46
N GLY A 428 -12.37 11.25 14.55
CA GLY A 428 -12.00 12.22 13.51
C GLY A 428 -11.02 11.64 12.47
N ARG A 429 -10.86 10.32 12.41
CA ARG A 429 -9.90 9.61 11.56
C ARG A 429 -10.56 8.80 10.45
N PRO A 430 -9.87 8.51 9.33
CA PRO A 430 -10.33 7.55 8.33
C PRO A 430 -10.54 6.18 8.98
N ARG A 431 -11.56 5.43 8.56
CA ARG A 431 -11.99 4.21 9.26
C ARG A 431 -10.96 3.09 9.21
N TYR A 432 -10.13 3.02 8.16
CA TYR A 432 -9.01 2.07 8.09
C TYR A 432 -7.95 2.31 9.18
N GLU A 433 -7.81 3.55 9.68
CA GLU A 433 -6.91 3.86 10.80
C GLU A 433 -7.48 3.44 12.16
N GLU A 434 -8.78 3.16 12.27
CA GLU A 434 -9.41 2.72 13.52
C GLU A 434 -9.16 1.23 13.82
N ALA A 435 -9.26 0.89 15.09
CA ALA A 435 -9.01 -0.46 15.59
C ALA A 435 -10.26 -1.37 15.52
N CYS A 436 -10.09 -2.66 15.79
CA CYS A 436 -11.16 -3.67 15.74
C CYS A 436 -12.37 -3.27 16.62
N LEU A 437 -12.10 -2.63 17.76
CA LEU A 437 -13.12 -2.15 18.71
C LEU A 437 -14.16 -1.19 18.09
N THR A 438 -13.85 -0.47 17.00
CA THR A 438 -14.85 0.31 16.24
C THR A 438 -15.40 -0.46 15.02
N TRP A 439 -14.56 -1.24 14.35
CA TRP A 439 -14.94 -1.97 13.14
C TRP A 439 -15.99 -3.06 13.38
N ALA A 440 -15.82 -3.88 14.42
CA ALA A 440 -16.77 -4.92 14.75
C ALA A 440 -18.21 -4.39 15.02
N PRO A 441 -18.43 -3.36 15.88
CA PRO A 441 -19.75 -2.75 16.02
C PRO A 441 -20.23 -2.02 14.75
N TYR A 442 -19.35 -1.41 13.94
CA TYR A 442 -19.75 -0.82 12.65
C TYR A 442 -20.29 -1.88 11.67
N GLN A 443 -19.69 -3.07 11.66
CA GLN A 443 -20.18 -4.23 10.91
C GLN A 443 -21.49 -4.82 11.50
N GLY A 444 -21.90 -4.43 12.71
CA GLY A 444 -23.10 -4.94 13.37
C GLY A 444 -22.88 -6.15 14.29
N ALA A 445 -21.65 -6.40 14.71
CA ALA A 445 -21.35 -7.45 15.68
C ALA A 445 -22.00 -7.18 17.07
N PRO A 446 -22.36 -8.22 17.84
CA PRO A 446 -22.80 -8.06 19.22
C PRO A 446 -21.63 -7.72 20.16
N PRO A 447 -21.88 -7.07 21.32
CA PRO A 447 -20.83 -6.65 22.26
C PRO A 447 -19.85 -7.75 22.69
N ASP A 448 -20.30 -9.00 22.74
CA ASP A 448 -19.47 -10.15 23.12
C ASP A 448 -18.34 -10.45 22.12
N VAL A 449 -18.39 -9.89 20.89
CA VAL A 449 -17.31 -9.98 19.89
C VAL A 449 -16.15 -9.04 20.21
N TYR A 450 -16.40 -7.90 20.87
CA TYR A 450 -15.40 -6.84 21.09
C TYR A 450 -15.25 -6.43 22.57
N PRO A 451 -14.94 -7.38 23.48
CA PRO A 451 -14.79 -7.11 24.92
C PRO A 451 -13.61 -6.16 25.23
N ASN A 452 -12.62 -6.10 24.32
CA ASN A 452 -11.53 -5.13 24.25
C ASN A 452 -10.92 -5.20 22.84
N ASP A 453 -10.04 -4.27 22.49
CA ASP A 453 -9.50 -4.20 21.12
C ASP A 453 -8.63 -5.41 20.72
N VAL A 454 -7.69 -5.83 21.57
CA VAL A 454 -6.78 -6.98 21.27
C VAL A 454 -7.58 -8.23 20.95
N VAL A 455 -8.49 -8.60 21.86
CA VAL A 455 -9.27 -9.85 21.79
C VAL A 455 -10.41 -9.79 20.75
N CYS A 456 -10.81 -8.59 20.31
CA CYS A 456 -11.77 -8.41 19.22
C CYS A 456 -11.30 -9.08 17.91
N ARG A 457 -9.99 -9.13 17.65
CA ARG A 457 -9.43 -9.58 16.35
C ARG A 457 -9.74 -11.06 16.05
N PRO A 458 -9.39 -12.03 16.91
CA PRO A 458 -9.77 -13.42 16.69
C PRO A 458 -11.28 -13.65 16.83
N LEU A 459 -11.96 -12.96 17.77
CA LEU A 459 -13.41 -13.13 17.97
C LEU A 459 -14.25 -12.65 16.78
N TYR A 460 -13.93 -11.49 16.21
CA TYR A 460 -14.59 -10.99 14.98
C TYR A 460 -14.35 -11.95 13.82
N SER A 461 -13.15 -12.53 13.73
CA SER A 461 -12.80 -13.50 12.71
C SER A 461 -13.60 -14.81 12.87
N GLU A 462 -13.70 -15.38 14.08
CA GLU A 462 -14.52 -16.57 14.34
C GLU A 462 -16.05 -16.30 14.29
N TRP A 463 -16.48 -15.04 14.49
CA TRP A 463 -17.88 -14.62 14.38
C TRP A 463 -18.33 -14.43 12.92
N GLU A 464 -17.48 -13.82 12.08
CA GLU A 464 -17.76 -13.62 10.65
C GLU A 464 -17.49 -14.88 9.82
N LYS A 465 -16.63 -15.79 10.29
CA LYS A 465 -16.33 -17.06 9.63
C LYS A 465 -17.53 -18.00 9.61
N GLU A 466 -17.88 -18.48 8.42
CA GLU A 466 -19.07 -19.27 8.19
C GLU A 466 -18.81 -20.80 8.33
N PRO A 467 -19.85 -21.61 8.63
CA PRO A 467 -19.68 -23.05 8.83
C PRO A 467 -19.24 -23.80 7.57
N GLY A 468 -18.00 -24.30 7.58
CA GLY A 468 -17.40 -25.05 6.48
C GLY A 468 -16.33 -24.29 5.70
N GLU A 469 -16.07 -23.02 6.02
CA GLU A 469 -14.98 -22.27 5.39
C GLU A 469 -13.59 -22.85 5.68
N ASP A 470 -12.81 -23.00 4.61
CA ASP A 470 -11.41 -23.44 4.62
C ASP A 470 -10.48 -22.24 4.87
N ALA A 471 -10.46 -21.79 6.13
CA ALA A 471 -9.88 -20.51 6.54
C ALA A 471 -8.52 -20.62 7.25
N VAL A 472 -7.71 -19.56 7.15
CA VAL A 472 -6.56 -19.27 8.03
C VAL A 472 -6.66 -17.85 8.59
N TYR A 473 -6.03 -17.59 9.75
CA TYR A 473 -5.93 -16.26 10.37
C TYR A 473 -4.47 -15.79 10.47
N ILE A 474 -4.21 -14.53 10.11
CA ILE A 474 -2.89 -13.88 10.20
C ILE A 474 -3.03 -12.57 10.99
N SER A 475 -2.26 -12.41 12.06
CA SER A 475 -2.10 -11.10 12.73
C SER A 475 -0.73 -10.51 12.44
N TRP A 476 -0.69 -9.35 11.79
CA TRP A 476 0.53 -8.67 11.35
C TRP A 476 0.90 -7.54 12.32
N HIS A 477 2.01 -7.71 13.03
CA HIS A 477 2.55 -6.79 14.02
C HIS A 477 4.00 -6.40 13.68
N SER A 478 4.48 -5.36 14.36
CA SER A 478 5.90 -5.01 14.42
C SER A 478 6.22 -4.68 15.86
N ASN A 479 7.42 -5.06 16.31
CA ASN A 479 7.72 -5.23 17.72
C ASN A 479 8.34 -3.94 18.31
N ALA A 480 8.31 -3.82 19.64
CA ALA A 480 9.06 -2.81 20.37
C ALA A 480 9.61 -3.39 21.67
N TYR A 481 10.80 -2.94 22.05
CA TYR A 481 11.46 -3.36 23.27
C TYR A 481 11.66 -2.21 24.26
N ALA A 482 12.25 -1.09 23.82
CA ALA A 482 12.57 0.07 24.64
C ALA A 482 11.41 1.09 24.71
N GLY A 483 10.62 1.20 23.64
CA GLY A 483 9.65 2.27 23.47
C GLY A 483 10.27 3.63 23.12
N ASP A 484 11.56 3.66 22.73
CA ASP A 484 12.23 4.83 22.16
C ASP A 484 13.11 4.43 20.95
N CYS A 485 13.51 5.39 20.11
CA CYS A 485 14.29 5.12 18.89
C CYS A 485 15.80 4.86 19.17
N ASN A 486 16.11 4.06 20.20
CA ASN A 486 17.46 3.64 20.59
C ASN A 486 17.54 2.13 20.89
N SER A 487 16.49 1.38 20.56
CA SER A 487 16.35 -0.05 20.85
C SER A 487 17.42 -0.91 20.14
N THR A 488 17.85 -2.01 20.76
CA THR A 488 18.89 -2.91 20.23
C THR A 488 18.42 -4.31 19.81
N PRO A 489 17.30 -4.88 20.33
CA PRO A 489 16.68 -6.04 19.71
C PRO A 489 16.19 -5.70 18.29
N ARG A 490 16.38 -6.65 17.36
CA ARG A 490 15.95 -6.53 15.96
C ARG A 490 15.67 -7.89 15.32
N GLY A 491 15.02 -7.88 14.15
CA GLY A 491 14.63 -9.05 13.37
C GLY A 491 13.29 -9.67 13.76
N THR A 492 12.89 -10.68 13.00
CA THR A 492 11.52 -11.25 12.99
C THR A 492 11.33 -12.37 14.01
N THR A 493 10.17 -12.41 14.66
CA THR A 493 9.62 -13.61 15.34
C THR A 493 8.19 -13.87 14.86
N THR A 494 7.70 -15.10 15.00
CA THR A 494 6.27 -15.43 14.86
C THR A 494 5.76 -16.16 16.10
N TYR A 495 4.47 -16.04 16.40
CA TYR A 495 3.83 -16.67 17.55
C TYR A 495 2.60 -17.49 17.17
N ILE A 496 2.40 -18.58 17.91
CA ILE A 496 1.12 -19.30 18.05
C ILE A 496 0.71 -19.31 19.53
N HIS A 497 -0.56 -19.63 19.82
CA HIS A 497 -1.04 -19.83 21.19
C HIS A 497 -0.26 -20.96 21.89
N ASP A 498 -0.03 -20.85 23.21
CA ASP A 498 0.97 -21.68 23.91
C ASP A 498 0.45 -23.02 24.43
N THR A 499 -0.77 -23.10 24.98
CA THR A 499 -1.29 -24.36 25.55
C THR A 499 -2.03 -25.20 24.52
N ASP A 500 -2.96 -24.56 23.81
CA ASP A 500 -3.89 -25.20 22.89
C ASP A 500 -3.97 -24.34 21.60
N PRO A 501 -2.94 -24.37 20.73
CA PRO A 501 -3.01 -23.78 19.41
C PRO A 501 -3.99 -24.55 18.52
N THR A 502 -4.82 -23.85 17.76
CA THR A 502 -5.80 -24.46 16.86
C THR A 502 -5.12 -25.38 15.82
N PRO A 503 -5.77 -26.49 15.41
CA PRO A 503 -5.16 -27.48 14.51
C PRO A 503 -4.64 -26.85 13.21
N GLY A 504 -3.36 -27.10 12.91
CA GLY A 504 -2.67 -26.55 11.74
C GLY A 504 -1.83 -25.30 12.00
N SER A 505 -2.04 -24.57 13.12
CA SER A 505 -1.33 -23.31 13.42
C SER A 505 0.20 -23.44 13.38
N ALA A 506 0.76 -24.50 13.97
CA ALA A 506 2.21 -24.75 13.96
C ALA A 506 2.77 -25.03 12.54
N ALA A 507 1.96 -25.58 11.63
CA ALA A 507 2.36 -25.78 10.24
C ALA A 507 2.27 -24.48 9.45
N LEU A 508 1.19 -23.71 9.63
CA LEU A 508 1.02 -22.37 9.05
C LEU A 508 2.17 -21.44 9.48
N GLN A 509 2.48 -21.41 10.77
CA GLN A 509 3.62 -20.69 11.34
C GLN A 509 4.94 -21.13 10.70
N SER A 510 5.17 -22.45 10.55
CA SER A 510 6.37 -22.97 9.91
C SER A 510 6.53 -22.50 8.48
N PHE A 511 5.49 -22.55 7.65
CA PHE A 511 5.59 -22.05 6.27
C PHE A 511 5.78 -20.53 6.23
N VAL A 512 4.97 -19.75 6.96
CA VAL A 512 5.06 -18.27 6.96
C VAL A 512 6.40 -17.76 7.52
N HIS A 513 6.90 -18.33 8.62
CA HIS A 513 8.14 -17.89 9.25
C HIS A 513 9.38 -18.22 8.41
N ASN A 514 9.51 -19.47 7.96
CA ASN A 514 10.69 -19.89 7.20
C ASN A 514 10.77 -19.17 5.84
N GLU A 515 9.62 -18.93 5.20
CA GLU A 515 9.52 -18.18 3.96
C GLU A 515 9.96 -16.73 4.12
N LEU A 516 9.42 -16.03 5.12
CA LEU A 516 9.74 -14.63 5.37
C LEU A 516 11.22 -14.43 5.76
N ILE A 517 11.78 -15.35 6.56
CA ILE A 517 13.22 -15.36 6.87
C ILE A 517 14.09 -15.67 5.63
N ALA A 518 13.60 -16.45 4.67
CA ALA A 518 14.31 -16.73 3.41
C ALA A 518 14.30 -15.51 2.48
N ASP A 519 13.13 -14.94 2.17
CA ASP A 519 12.98 -13.78 1.28
C ASP A 519 13.77 -12.57 1.78
N ILE A 520 13.67 -12.24 3.08
CA ILE A 520 14.40 -11.09 3.66
C ILE A 520 15.93 -11.31 3.58
N ARG A 521 16.42 -12.55 3.77
CA ARG A 521 17.85 -12.86 3.64
C ARG A 521 18.34 -12.93 2.20
N ALA A 522 17.47 -13.26 1.25
CA ALA A 522 17.81 -13.31 -0.16
C ALA A 522 17.85 -11.91 -0.82
N LEU A 523 16.99 -10.98 -0.37
CA LEU A 523 16.73 -9.72 -1.07
C LEU A 523 16.98 -8.43 -0.28
N TRP A 524 17.14 -8.49 1.05
CA TRP A 524 17.26 -7.29 1.89
C TRP A 524 18.52 -7.28 2.77
N ASP A 525 18.62 -8.22 3.73
CA ASP A 525 19.78 -8.33 4.64
C ASP A 525 20.13 -9.81 4.83
N PRO A 526 21.23 -10.35 4.25
CA PRO A 526 21.60 -11.75 4.40
C PRO A 526 21.97 -12.14 5.85
N ASN A 527 22.13 -11.17 6.75
CA ASN A 527 22.36 -11.37 8.18
C ASN A 527 21.09 -11.08 9.01
N TRP A 528 19.92 -10.89 8.37
CA TRP A 528 18.68 -10.57 9.06
C TRP A 528 18.41 -11.53 10.22
N THR A 529 18.06 -10.97 11.37
CA THR A 529 17.98 -11.74 12.61
C THR A 529 16.70 -12.56 12.64
N ASP A 530 16.85 -13.88 12.67
CA ASP A 530 15.76 -14.83 12.90
C ASP A 530 15.67 -15.07 14.41
N ARG A 531 14.61 -14.54 15.04
CA ARG A 531 14.34 -14.69 16.48
C ARG A 531 13.51 -15.95 16.79
N GLY A 532 13.28 -16.78 15.77
CA GLY A 532 12.59 -18.06 15.85
C GLY A 532 11.08 -17.97 15.76
N MET A 533 10.48 -19.13 15.46
CA MET A 533 9.09 -19.43 15.80
C MET A 533 8.98 -19.59 17.32
N ARG A 534 7.93 -19.03 17.91
CA ARG A 534 7.66 -19.00 19.36
C ARG A 534 6.21 -19.37 19.66
N SER A 535 5.88 -19.56 20.94
CA SER A 535 4.49 -19.60 21.40
C SER A 535 4.29 -18.88 22.74
N ALA A 536 3.17 -18.17 22.86
CA ALA A 536 2.79 -17.36 24.02
C ALA A 536 1.25 -17.17 24.08
N ASN A 537 0.72 -16.84 25.26
CA ASN A 537 -0.71 -16.65 25.50
C ASN A 537 -1.22 -15.27 25.05
N PHE A 538 -1.06 -14.93 23.77
CA PHE A 538 -1.47 -13.65 23.19
C PHE A 538 -2.97 -13.59 22.89
N GLY A 539 -3.64 -12.52 23.31
CA GLY A 539 -5.06 -12.27 23.10
C GLY A 539 -5.48 -12.12 21.63
N GLU A 540 -4.54 -11.80 20.73
CA GLU A 540 -4.73 -11.81 19.27
C GLU A 540 -4.92 -13.21 18.68
N LEU A 541 -4.64 -14.26 19.46
CA LEU A 541 -4.67 -15.68 19.05
C LEU A 541 -5.53 -16.56 19.97
N ARG A 542 -5.63 -16.22 21.26
CA ARG A 542 -6.24 -17.06 22.31
C ARG A 542 -7.67 -17.52 22.01
N GLU A 543 -8.51 -16.65 21.42
CA GLU A 543 -9.92 -16.96 21.20
C GLU A 543 -10.22 -17.63 19.85
N LEU A 544 -9.19 -17.98 19.07
CA LEU A 544 -9.35 -18.81 17.87
C LEU A 544 -9.73 -20.23 18.28
N SER A 545 -10.68 -20.83 17.55
CA SER A 545 -11.22 -22.16 17.87
C SER A 545 -11.53 -23.03 16.64
N THR A 546 -11.78 -22.44 15.46
CA THR A 546 -12.15 -23.19 14.24
C THR A 546 -11.18 -23.02 13.06
N MET A 547 -10.19 -22.13 13.16
CA MET A 547 -9.14 -21.95 12.13
C MET A 547 -7.73 -21.86 12.69
N PRO A 548 -6.70 -22.35 11.95
CA PRO A 548 -5.29 -22.12 12.29
C PRO A 548 -4.94 -20.63 12.25
N GLY A 549 -4.14 -20.18 13.22
CA GLY A 549 -3.72 -18.78 13.35
C GLY A 549 -2.22 -18.62 13.58
N VAL A 550 -1.65 -17.54 13.07
CA VAL A 550 -0.27 -17.10 13.38
C VAL A 550 -0.22 -15.59 13.57
N LEU A 551 0.53 -15.14 14.59
CA LEU A 551 0.92 -13.75 14.75
C LEU A 551 2.37 -13.56 14.26
N ILE A 552 2.62 -12.48 13.52
CA ILE A 552 3.91 -12.13 12.94
C ILE A 552 4.39 -10.85 13.61
N GLU A 553 5.58 -10.86 14.19
CA GLU A 553 6.30 -9.66 14.62
C GLU A 553 7.43 -9.42 13.61
N LEU A 554 7.15 -8.59 12.61
CA LEU A 554 7.97 -8.50 11.39
C LEU A 554 9.41 -8.03 11.66
N ALA A 555 9.54 -6.94 12.40
CA ALA A 555 10.78 -6.23 12.70
C ALA A 555 10.54 -5.30 13.91
N PHE A 556 11.59 -4.74 14.50
CA PHE A 556 11.44 -3.84 15.67
C PHE A 556 11.28 -2.37 15.24
N HIS A 557 10.08 -1.80 15.38
CA HIS A 557 9.78 -0.41 15.00
C HIS A 557 10.43 0.63 15.91
N ASP A 558 11.06 0.21 17.02
CA ASP A 558 11.85 1.08 17.90
C ASP A 558 13.37 0.89 17.77
N ASN A 559 13.83 -0.06 16.94
CA ASN A 559 15.23 -0.20 16.55
C ASN A 559 15.52 0.62 15.27
N PRO A 560 16.57 1.45 15.22
CA PRO A 560 16.81 2.31 14.06
C PRO A 560 17.00 1.59 12.71
N ASP A 561 17.66 0.42 12.67
CA ASP A 561 17.88 -0.32 11.41
C ASP A 561 16.56 -0.92 10.89
N ASP A 562 15.85 -1.61 11.77
CA ASP A 562 14.57 -2.25 11.47
C ASP A 562 13.46 -1.23 11.18
N ALA A 563 13.47 -0.07 11.84
CA ALA A 563 12.55 1.02 11.57
C ALA A 563 12.80 1.67 10.18
N LEU A 564 14.06 1.74 9.73
CA LEU A 564 14.36 2.14 8.36
C LEU A 564 13.82 1.12 7.35
N ALA A 565 13.93 -0.18 7.63
CA ALA A 565 13.32 -1.23 6.81
C ALA A 565 11.78 -1.14 6.81
N LEU A 566 11.15 -0.93 7.98
CA LEU A 566 9.69 -0.74 8.09
C LEU A 566 9.17 0.57 7.46
N LYS A 567 10.05 1.54 7.17
CA LYS A 567 9.73 2.70 6.33
C LYS A 567 9.83 2.40 4.83
N GLU A 568 10.55 1.37 4.40
CA GLU A 568 10.80 1.10 2.99
C GLU A 568 9.61 0.41 2.28
N PRO A 569 9.03 0.99 1.21
CA PRO A 569 7.96 0.34 0.44
C PRO A 569 8.40 -1.01 -0.14
N ALA A 570 9.65 -1.12 -0.58
CA ALA A 570 10.25 -2.37 -1.08
C ALA A 570 10.28 -3.48 -0.03
N PHE A 571 10.68 -3.18 1.23
CA PHE A 571 10.69 -4.16 2.33
C PHE A 571 9.27 -4.55 2.75
N ARG A 572 8.33 -3.60 2.77
CA ARG A 572 6.89 -3.87 3.01
C ARG A 572 6.34 -4.83 1.96
N ARG A 573 6.58 -4.57 0.66
CA ARG A 573 6.13 -5.43 -0.45
C ARG A 573 6.78 -6.82 -0.41
N LEU A 574 8.10 -6.90 -0.18
CA LEU A 574 8.85 -8.15 -0.01
C LEU A 574 8.23 -8.99 1.10
N SER A 575 8.03 -8.41 2.28
CA SER A 575 7.47 -9.08 3.45
C SER A 575 6.05 -9.58 3.17
N ALA A 576 5.22 -8.75 2.52
CA ALA A 576 3.85 -9.11 2.15
C ALA A 576 3.81 -10.27 1.14
N ARG A 577 4.71 -10.27 0.14
CA ARG A 577 4.86 -11.41 -0.78
C ARG A 577 5.26 -12.67 -0.03
N ALA A 578 6.25 -12.61 0.86
CA ALA A 578 6.73 -13.80 1.57
C ALA A 578 5.66 -14.41 2.49
N VAL A 579 4.86 -13.59 3.19
CA VAL A 579 3.70 -14.09 3.96
C VAL A 579 2.67 -14.76 3.04
N TYR A 580 2.38 -14.15 1.88
CA TYR A 580 1.53 -14.76 0.85
C TYR A 580 2.10 -16.12 0.35
N GLN A 581 3.39 -16.19 0.01
CA GLN A 581 4.04 -17.42 -0.44
C GLN A 581 3.94 -18.52 0.63
N GLY A 582 4.17 -18.17 1.90
CA GLY A 582 4.03 -19.09 3.04
C GLY A 582 2.62 -19.65 3.19
N ILE A 583 1.59 -18.81 2.98
CA ILE A 583 0.19 -19.25 3.03
C ILE A 583 -0.13 -20.20 1.87
N VAL A 584 0.35 -19.93 0.65
CA VAL A 584 0.22 -20.87 -0.49
C VAL A 584 0.96 -22.18 -0.22
N LYS A 585 2.20 -22.12 0.27
CA LYS A 585 3.03 -23.29 0.56
C LYS A 585 2.40 -24.16 1.68
N TYR A 586 1.77 -23.54 2.68
CA TYR A 586 0.94 -24.22 3.69
C TYR A 586 -0.26 -24.97 3.09
N PHE A 587 -1.12 -24.28 2.32
CA PHE A 587 -2.28 -24.94 1.71
C PHE A 587 -1.88 -26.04 0.72
N ALA A 588 -0.83 -25.83 -0.06
CA ALA A 588 -0.34 -26.80 -1.03
C ALA A 588 0.17 -28.10 -0.38
N ASP A 589 0.97 -28.00 0.68
CA ASP A 589 1.44 -29.16 1.46
C ASP A 589 0.28 -29.90 2.13
N ARG A 590 -0.60 -29.16 2.82
CA ARG A 590 -1.76 -29.70 3.54
C ARG A 590 -2.74 -30.45 2.62
N ASP A 591 -2.98 -29.93 1.42
CA ASP A 591 -3.91 -30.50 0.45
C ASP A 591 -3.25 -31.52 -0.50
N GLY A 592 -1.92 -31.66 -0.44
CA GLY A 592 -1.14 -32.59 -1.25
C GLY A 592 -1.03 -32.20 -2.73
N ILE A 593 -1.08 -30.91 -3.04
CA ILE A 593 -1.04 -30.34 -4.41
C ILE A 593 0.29 -29.62 -4.68
N PRO A 594 0.68 -29.41 -5.96
CA PRO A 594 1.87 -28.62 -6.28
C PRO A 594 1.73 -27.16 -5.84
N VAL A 595 2.81 -26.59 -5.29
CA VAL A 595 2.92 -25.14 -5.07
C VAL A 595 2.77 -24.42 -6.42
N ARG A 596 2.04 -23.30 -6.38
CA ARG A 596 1.86 -22.37 -7.51
C ARG A 596 1.84 -20.94 -7.03
N LEU A 597 2.86 -20.18 -7.41
CA LEU A 597 3.05 -18.81 -6.99
C LEU A 597 2.61 -17.83 -8.09
N LEU A 598 2.14 -16.66 -7.66
CA LEU A 598 1.90 -15.53 -8.58
C LEU A 598 3.18 -15.18 -9.33
N PRO A 599 3.11 -14.86 -10.63
CA PRO A 599 4.26 -14.30 -11.34
C PRO A 599 4.51 -12.85 -10.86
N GLU A 600 5.75 -12.38 -10.93
CA GLU A 600 6.05 -10.96 -10.72
C GLU A 600 5.56 -10.09 -11.91
N PRO A 601 5.49 -8.75 -11.77
CA PRO A 601 5.04 -7.85 -12.83
C PRO A 601 5.90 -7.87 -14.11
N PRO A 602 5.29 -7.73 -15.29
CA PRO A 602 6.02 -7.51 -16.53
C PRO A 602 6.47 -6.04 -16.67
N CYS A 603 7.78 -5.80 -16.66
CA CYS A 603 8.40 -4.48 -16.85
C CYS A 603 8.83 -4.24 -18.32
N TYR A 604 9.62 -3.20 -18.60
CA TYR A 604 10.08 -2.84 -19.96
C TYR A 604 8.92 -2.56 -20.93
N VAL A 605 7.85 -1.93 -20.45
CA VAL A 605 6.63 -1.73 -21.23
C VAL A 605 6.83 -0.66 -22.30
N THR A 606 6.48 -0.98 -23.55
CA THR A 606 6.41 0.00 -24.65
C THR A 606 5.05 -0.08 -25.32
N ALA A 607 4.53 1.04 -25.82
CA ALA A 607 3.24 1.10 -26.51
C ALA A 607 3.32 2.07 -27.69
N ARG A 608 3.07 1.57 -28.92
CA ARG A 608 3.35 2.31 -30.17
C ARG A 608 2.19 2.24 -31.16
N ASN A 609 1.93 3.34 -31.86
CA ASN A 609 1.01 3.41 -33.00
C ASN A 609 1.48 2.46 -34.13
N ASP A 610 0.64 1.50 -34.50
CA ASP A 610 0.93 0.45 -35.49
C ASP A 610 -0.13 0.44 -36.60
N GLY A 611 -0.45 1.62 -37.14
CA GLY A 611 -1.49 1.81 -38.15
C GLY A 611 -2.84 2.31 -37.61
N PRO A 612 -3.84 2.52 -38.50
CA PRO A 612 -5.07 3.21 -38.15
C PRO A 612 -5.89 2.46 -37.08
N GLY A 613 -6.02 3.07 -35.90
CA GLY A 613 -6.75 2.47 -34.78
C GLY A 613 -6.10 1.22 -34.19
N ARG A 614 -4.78 1.07 -34.32
CA ARG A 614 -3.97 -0.04 -33.81
C ARG A 614 -2.82 0.49 -32.94
N VAL A 615 -2.70 -0.05 -31.73
CA VAL A 615 -1.54 0.19 -30.85
C VAL A 615 -0.94 -1.16 -30.50
N THR A 616 0.35 -1.34 -30.75
CA THR A 616 1.10 -2.55 -30.38
C THR A 616 1.92 -2.27 -29.13
N LEU A 617 1.68 -3.06 -28.09
CA LEU A 617 2.42 -3.07 -26.84
C LEU A 617 3.44 -4.21 -26.81
N SER A 618 4.58 -4.00 -26.16
CA SER A 618 5.59 -5.01 -25.85
C SER A 618 6.07 -4.87 -24.40
N TRP A 619 6.59 -5.95 -23.83
CA TRP A 619 7.15 -5.99 -22.48
C TRP A 619 8.16 -7.14 -22.36
N HIS A 620 8.88 -7.25 -21.25
CA HIS A 620 9.69 -8.43 -20.94
C HIS A 620 8.95 -9.42 -20.04
N ALA A 621 9.32 -10.70 -20.14
CA ALA A 621 8.85 -11.72 -19.21
C ALA A 621 9.43 -11.42 -17.81
N PRO A 622 8.62 -11.55 -16.74
CA PRO A 622 9.06 -11.23 -15.38
C PRO A 622 10.16 -12.16 -14.88
N VAL A 623 10.90 -11.69 -13.86
CA VAL A 623 11.77 -12.56 -13.05
C VAL A 623 10.93 -13.66 -12.39
N SER A 624 11.51 -14.86 -12.26
CA SER A 624 10.79 -16.00 -11.71
C SER A 624 11.74 -17.04 -11.09
N GLY A 625 11.21 -17.81 -10.14
CA GLY A 625 11.95 -18.74 -9.31
C GLY A 625 12.49 -18.10 -8.02
N ASP A 626 12.56 -18.91 -6.97
CA ASP A 626 13.05 -18.61 -5.61
C ASP A 626 14.14 -17.51 -5.56
N PRO A 627 13.92 -16.39 -4.81
CA PRO A 627 12.79 -16.05 -3.93
C PRO A 627 11.54 -15.47 -4.64
N TRP A 628 11.55 -15.39 -5.98
CA TRP A 628 10.47 -14.78 -6.76
C TRP A 628 9.37 -15.78 -7.14
N GLY A 629 8.28 -15.24 -7.70
CA GLY A 629 7.13 -15.97 -8.21
C GLY A 629 7.42 -17.05 -9.27
N ASP A 630 6.45 -17.92 -9.54
CA ASP A 630 6.55 -18.90 -10.63
C ASP A 630 6.51 -18.20 -12.00
N PRO A 631 7.07 -18.81 -13.07
CA PRO A 631 7.08 -18.21 -14.41
C PRO A 631 5.69 -17.82 -14.94
N ALA A 632 5.66 -16.77 -15.76
CA ALA A 632 4.47 -16.36 -16.50
C ALA A 632 4.17 -17.29 -17.69
N GLU A 633 2.92 -17.74 -17.81
CA GLU A 633 2.44 -18.56 -18.94
C GLU A 633 1.72 -17.73 -20.00
N ARG A 634 1.06 -16.65 -19.56
CA ARG A 634 0.21 -15.75 -20.33
C ARG A 634 0.34 -14.33 -19.74
N TYR A 635 -0.22 -13.35 -20.43
CA TYR A 635 -0.29 -11.96 -20.00
C TYR A 635 -1.69 -11.40 -20.24
N LYS A 636 -2.08 -10.36 -19.49
CA LYS A 636 -3.36 -9.66 -19.68
C LYS A 636 -3.10 -8.18 -19.91
N VAL A 637 -3.64 -7.64 -20.99
CA VAL A 637 -3.51 -6.23 -21.37
C VAL A 637 -4.84 -5.53 -21.17
N TYR A 638 -4.79 -4.47 -20.38
CA TYR A 638 -5.91 -3.63 -19.97
C TYR A 638 -5.95 -2.33 -20.77
N VAL A 639 -7.15 -1.79 -21.01
CA VAL A 639 -7.33 -0.53 -21.77
C VAL A 639 -8.26 0.43 -21.01
N GLY A 640 -7.81 1.67 -20.82
CA GLY A 640 -8.57 2.77 -20.22
C GLY A 640 -8.47 4.04 -21.07
N THR A 641 -9.26 5.07 -20.74
CA THR A 641 -9.28 6.37 -21.46
C THR A 641 -9.05 7.59 -20.57
N GLU A 642 -9.05 7.45 -19.24
CA GLU A 642 -8.73 8.55 -18.31
C GLU A 642 -7.45 8.36 -17.49
N GLY A 643 -7.05 7.10 -17.22
CA GLY A 643 -5.77 6.78 -16.57
C GLY A 643 -5.84 5.73 -15.46
N HIS A 644 -6.90 5.74 -14.66
CA HIS A 644 -6.97 4.95 -13.43
C HIS A 644 -7.97 3.77 -13.52
N GLY A 645 -9.07 3.94 -14.25
CA GLY A 645 -10.05 2.91 -14.60
C GLY A 645 -9.78 2.23 -15.95
N PHE A 646 -9.87 0.90 -15.97
CA PHE A 646 -9.56 0.06 -17.13
C PHE A 646 -10.67 -0.97 -17.42
N ASP A 647 -10.81 -1.37 -18.69
CA ASP A 647 -11.71 -2.44 -19.12
C ASP A 647 -11.30 -3.83 -18.61
N ASN A 648 -12.13 -4.86 -18.74
CA ASN A 648 -11.86 -6.19 -18.15
C ASN A 648 -10.62 -6.94 -18.73
N GLY A 649 -9.87 -6.31 -19.65
CA GLY A 649 -8.62 -6.82 -20.20
C GLY A 649 -8.77 -7.91 -21.26
N ARG A 650 -7.66 -8.19 -21.95
CA ARG A 650 -7.55 -9.22 -23.00
C ARG A 650 -6.31 -10.08 -22.75
N VAL A 651 -6.44 -11.39 -22.88
CA VAL A 651 -5.36 -12.35 -22.57
C VAL A 651 -4.56 -12.72 -23.81
N PHE A 652 -3.23 -12.69 -23.69
CA PHE A 652 -2.25 -13.02 -24.72
C PHE A 652 -1.23 -14.03 -24.20
N THR A 653 -0.50 -14.69 -25.10
CA THR A 653 0.61 -15.61 -24.77
C THR A 653 2.00 -15.01 -25.06
N PRO A 654 2.28 -14.37 -26.22
CA PRO A 654 3.56 -13.70 -26.42
C PRO A 654 3.68 -12.44 -25.55
N THR A 655 4.90 -11.97 -25.35
CA THR A 655 5.23 -10.71 -24.63
C THR A 655 4.98 -9.45 -25.49
N GLN A 656 3.96 -9.52 -26.34
CA GLN A 656 3.55 -8.47 -27.28
C GLN A 656 2.06 -8.64 -27.59
N ALA A 657 1.33 -7.53 -27.70
CA ALA A 657 -0.08 -7.53 -28.09
C ALA A 657 -0.43 -6.30 -28.93
N THR A 658 -1.16 -6.49 -30.03
CA THR A 658 -1.85 -5.37 -30.71
C THR A 658 -3.27 -5.24 -30.16
N ILE A 659 -3.61 -4.04 -29.72
CA ILE A 659 -4.98 -3.60 -29.45
C ILE A 659 -5.52 -2.90 -30.71
N GLU A 660 -6.65 -3.37 -31.22
CA GLU A 660 -7.26 -2.89 -32.46
C GLU A 660 -8.66 -2.30 -32.22
N GLY A 661 -9.13 -1.45 -33.15
CA GLY A 661 -10.43 -0.78 -33.05
C GLY A 661 -10.41 0.50 -32.22
N LEU A 662 -9.22 1.01 -31.90
CA LEU A 662 -9.04 2.27 -31.18
C LEU A 662 -9.46 3.46 -32.04
N LEU A 663 -10.03 4.50 -31.42
CA LEU A 663 -10.44 5.72 -32.10
C LEU A 663 -9.20 6.55 -32.48
N PRO A 664 -9.20 7.25 -33.64
CA PRO A 664 -8.13 8.16 -34.03
C PRO A 664 -8.13 9.44 -33.17
N ASN A 665 -6.97 10.09 -33.03
CA ASN A 665 -6.80 11.31 -32.23
C ASN A 665 -7.32 11.21 -30.79
N THR A 666 -7.22 10.03 -30.18
CA THR A 666 -7.76 9.72 -28.85
C THR A 666 -6.65 9.23 -27.92
N LEU A 667 -6.67 9.69 -26.67
CA LEU A 667 -5.78 9.23 -25.61
C LEU A 667 -6.27 7.90 -25.04
N TYR A 668 -5.36 6.95 -24.90
CA TYR A 668 -5.58 5.64 -24.28
C TYR A 668 -4.49 5.35 -23.26
N PHE A 669 -4.88 4.65 -22.20
CA PHE A 669 -3.99 4.15 -21.16
C PHE A 669 -4.03 2.63 -21.11
N PHE A 670 -2.92 2.01 -20.73
CA PHE A 670 -2.77 0.56 -20.70
C PHE A 670 -2.01 0.12 -19.45
N ARG A 671 -2.37 -1.05 -18.93
CA ARG A 671 -1.61 -1.79 -17.91
C ARG A 671 -1.43 -3.23 -18.38
N VAL A 672 -0.34 -3.87 -17.98
CA VAL A 672 -0.03 -5.27 -18.33
C VAL A 672 0.26 -6.06 -17.07
N THR A 673 -0.31 -7.26 -16.96
CA THR A 673 -0.04 -8.24 -15.90
C THR A 673 0.38 -9.58 -16.49
N ALA A 674 1.07 -10.38 -15.69
CA ALA A 674 1.43 -11.76 -15.98
C ALA A 674 0.43 -12.74 -15.33
N LEU A 675 0.28 -13.93 -15.92
CA LEU A 675 -0.68 -14.97 -15.51
C LEU A 675 -0.02 -16.35 -15.50
N ASN A 676 -0.35 -17.18 -14.50
CA ASN A 676 -0.05 -18.62 -14.47
C ASN A 676 -1.13 -19.39 -13.66
N GLU A 677 -0.88 -20.63 -13.24
CA GLU A 677 -1.81 -21.38 -12.37
C GLU A 677 -1.90 -20.84 -10.92
N GLY A 678 -0.95 -20.00 -10.49
CA GLY A 678 -0.91 -19.36 -9.17
C GLY A 678 -1.77 -18.10 -9.05
N GLY A 679 -2.07 -17.44 -10.19
CA GLY A 679 -2.99 -16.29 -10.29
C GLY A 679 -2.52 -15.22 -11.29
N GLU A 680 -2.77 -13.94 -10.96
CA GLU A 680 -2.39 -12.78 -11.78
C GLU A 680 -1.50 -11.76 -11.03
N SER A 681 -0.41 -11.31 -11.64
CA SER A 681 0.55 -10.38 -11.03
C SER A 681 -0.06 -9.00 -10.69
N PHE A 682 0.67 -8.20 -9.91
CA PHE A 682 0.53 -6.74 -9.97
C PHE A 682 0.93 -6.23 -11.37
N PRO A 683 0.45 -5.07 -11.84
CA PRO A 683 1.09 -4.37 -12.95
C PRO A 683 2.47 -3.85 -12.54
N CYS A 684 3.31 -3.50 -13.52
CA CYS A 684 4.51 -2.70 -13.29
C CYS A 684 4.11 -1.21 -13.30
N LEU A 685 4.00 -0.63 -14.49
CA LEU A 685 3.62 0.75 -14.71
C LEU A 685 2.42 0.91 -15.65
N THR A 686 1.97 2.15 -15.77
CA THR A 686 0.89 2.56 -16.68
C THR A 686 1.50 3.13 -17.95
N ALA A 687 1.15 2.58 -19.11
CA ALA A 687 1.54 3.12 -20.41
C ALA A 687 0.44 4.05 -20.97
N ALA A 688 0.83 5.08 -21.71
CA ALA A 688 -0.10 6.03 -22.35
C ALA A 688 0.20 6.17 -23.85
N VAL A 689 -0.82 6.22 -24.72
CA VAL A 689 -0.64 6.50 -26.15
C VAL A 689 -1.76 7.39 -26.63
N ARG A 690 -1.42 8.44 -27.38
CA ARG A 690 -2.40 9.24 -28.13
C ARG A 690 -2.34 8.88 -29.60
N THR A 691 -3.42 8.31 -30.12
CA THR A 691 -3.48 7.75 -31.49
C THR A 691 -3.36 8.84 -32.57
N THR A 692 -2.72 8.50 -33.69
CA THR A 692 -2.67 9.38 -34.87
C THR A 692 -3.95 9.32 -35.71
N ALA A 693 -4.17 10.35 -36.53
CA ALA A 693 -5.35 10.46 -37.40
C ALA A 693 -5.35 9.48 -38.58
N ASP A 694 -4.14 9.11 -39.04
CA ASP A 694 -3.87 8.33 -40.25
C ASP A 694 -3.15 7.01 -39.97
N GLY A 695 -2.88 6.70 -38.69
CA GLY A 695 -2.10 5.53 -38.29
C GLY A 695 -0.59 5.64 -38.48
N SER A 696 -0.07 6.84 -38.79
CA SER A 696 1.38 7.08 -38.81
C SER A 696 2.00 6.94 -37.42
N ARG A 697 3.31 6.64 -37.36
CA ARG A 697 4.08 6.73 -36.11
C ARG A 697 4.22 8.22 -35.73
N PRO A 698 3.90 8.63 -34.49
CA PRO A 698 4.09 10.00 -34.04
C PRO A 698 5.55 10.44 -34.07
N GLN A 699 5.77 11.75 -33.91
CA GLN A 699 7.11 12.34 -33.77
C GLN A 699 7.54 12.52 -32.31
N THR A 700 6.63 12.31 -31.37
CA THR A 700 6.85 12.43 -29.92
C THR A 700 6.86 11.04 -29.29
N LEU A 701 7.83 10.78 -28.43
CA LEU A 701 7.86 9.69 -27.47
C LEU A 701 7.68 10.28 -26.06
N LEU A 702 6.78 9.71 -25.26
CA LEU A 702 6.76 9.89 -23.81
C LEU A 702 7.60 8.77 -23.19
N VAL A 703 8.61 9.14 -22.40
CA VAL A 703 9.41 8.20 -21.59
C VAL A 703 9.06 8.44 -20.13
N ASP A 704 8.58 7.39 -19.46
CA ASP A 704 8.52 7.37 -18.00
C ASP A 704 9.81 6.78 -17.47
N GLY A 705 10.46 7.50 -16.57
CA GLY A 705 11.69 7.14 -15.89
C GLY A 705 11.73 7.75 -14.49
N PHE A 706 10.57 7.81 -13.84
CA PHE A 706 10.44 8.08 -12.42
C PHE A 706 10.19 6.73 -11.72
N ASP A 707 11.28 6.10 -11.29
CA ASP A 707 11.30 4.76 -10.72
C ASP A 707 11.27 4.79 -9.18
N ARG A 708 11.84 5.83 -8.57
CA ARG A 708 11.95 6.04 -7.12
C ARG A 708 10.62 5.81 -6.41
N LEU A 709 10.64 4.84 -5.49
CA LEU A 709 9.58 4.57 -4.52
C LEU A 709 10.22 4.13 -3.19
N ASP A 710 10.82 5.10 -2.51
CA ASP A 710 11.62 4.87 -1.30
C ASP A 710 11.03 5.56 -0.06
N ARG A 711 11.63 5.25 1.09
CA ARG A 711 11.32 5.79 2.41
C ARG A 711 11.48 7.32 2.55
N HIS A 712 12.12 8.00 1.60
CA HIS A 712 12.29 9.46 1.66
C HIS A 712 11.07 10.17 1.08
N ALA A 713 10.36 9.56 0.12
CA ALA A 713 9.07 10.04 -0.38
C ALA A 713 7.89 9.87 0.62
N LEU A 714 8.12 9.35 1.83
CA LEU A 714 7.07 9.16 2.84
C LEU A 714 6.50 10.50 3.32
N ILE A 715 5.17 10.60 3.34
CA ILE A 715 4.47 11.81 3.79
C ILE A 715 4.55 11.94 5.32
N TYR A 716 5.08 13.05 5.83
CA TYR A 716 5.15 13.31 7.27
C TYR A 716 3.90 14.04 7.79
N GLU A 717 3.09 13.35 8.60
CA GLU A 717 1.84 13.87 9.16
C GLU A 717 1.99 14.29 10.64
N ASP A 718 1.68 15.55 10.97
CA ASP A 718 1.62 16.06 12.35
C ASP A 718 0.34 15.57 13.06
N THR A 719 0.44 14.42 13.74
CA THR A 719 -0.69 13.76 14.42
C THR A 719 -0.85 14.24 15.87
N PRO A 720 -2.03 14.73 16.31
CA PRO A 720 -2.27 15.11 17.70
C PRO A 720 -1.98 13.97 18.69
N TYR A 721 -1.35 14.31 19.83
CA TYR A 721 -0.90 13.39 20.89
C TYR A 721 0.20 12.37 20.51
N VAL A 722 0.44 12.12 19.22
CA VAL A 722 1.46 11.17 18.71
C VAL A 722 2.71 11.91 18.18
N GLY A 723 2.54 13.11 17.63
CA GLY A 723 3.61 13.88 16.98
C GLY A 723 3.67 13.64 15.48
N THR A 724 4.75 14.12 14.85
CA THR A 724 5.01 13.93 13.42
C THR A 724 5.35 12.47 13.13
N ILE A 725 4.66 11.85 12.16
CA ILE A 725 4.84 10.43 11.79
C ILE A 725 4.92 10.26 10.28
N ALA A 726 5.73 9.30 9.81
CA ALA A 726 5.91 8.98 8.41
C ALA A 726 4.81 8.02 7.92
N ARG A 727 4.11 8.39 6.85
CA ARG A 727 2.96 7.67 6.27
C ARG A 727 3.30 7.20 4.86
N MET A 728 3.04 5.92 4.55
CA MET A 728 3.09 5.42 3.19
C MET A 728 1.72 5.60 2.53
N TYR A 729 1.61 6.61 1.66
CA TYR A 729 0.45 6.85 0.82
C TYR A 729 0.90 6.73 -0.64
N LEU A 730 0.78 5.54 -1.25
CA LEU A 730 1.44 5.29 -2.54
C LEU A 730 0.96 6.25 -3.65
N GLU A 731 -0.32 6.60 -3.67
CA GLU A 731 -0.92 7.60 -4.56
C GLU A 731 -0.45 9.05 -4.32
N ARG A 732 0.34 9.28 -3.26
CA ARG A 732 1.07 10.50 -2.94
C ARG A 732 2.58 10.24 -2.79
N MET A 733 3.04 9.12 -3.33
CA MET A 733 4.43 8.74 -3.56
C MET A 733 4.52 8.41 -5.05
N ASN A 734 4.84 7.16 -5.41
CA ASN A 734 4.82 6.68 -6.79
C ASN A 734 3.90 5.45 -6.94
N MET A 735 2.87 5.57 -7.78
CA MET A 735 1.97 4.48 -8.23
C MET A 735 2.29 4.01 -9.66
N TYR A 736 3.38 4.52 -10.24
CA TYR A 736 3.78 4.28 -11.63
C TYR A 736 2.66 4.62 -12.63
N ASP A 737 2.01 5.76 -12.42
CA ASP A 737 0.95 6.29 -13.29
C ASP A 737 1.02 7.81 -13.60
N TYR A 738 2.13 8.49 -13.30
CA TYR A 738 2.32 9.92 -13.60
C TYR A 738 2.37 10.28 -15.10
N VAL A 739 2.46 9.28 -15.99
CA VAL A 739 2.15 9.42 -17.43
C VAL A 739 0.77 9.99 -17.69
N ILE A 740 -0.18 9.91 -16.75
CA ILE A 740 -1.54 10.42 -16.89
C ILE A 740 -1.52 11.94 -17.01
N GLN A 741 -0.72 12.61 -16.18
CA GLN A 741 -0.60 14.06 -16.12
C GLN A 741 0.08 14.62 -17.38
N HIS A 742 1.14 13.96 -17.86
CA HIS A 742 1.78 14.27 -19.16
C HIS A 742 0.85 13.97 -20.34
N GLY A 743 0.26 12.78 -20.40
CA GLY A 743 -0.58 12.31 -21.49
C GLY A 743 -1.86 13.14 -21.68
N ARG A 744 -2.56 13.48 -20.59
CA ARG A 744 -3.72 14.41 -20.63
C ARG A 744 -3.32 15.79 -21.10
N ALA A 745 -2.14 16.28 -20.70
CA ALA A 745 -1.64 17.59 -21.14
C ALA A 745 -1.28 17.58 -22.64
N LEU A 746 -0.57 16.56 -23.12
CA LEU A 746 -0.23 16.38 -24.54
C LEU A 746 -1.47 16.22 -25.43
N ASP A 747 -2.48 15.47 -25.00
CA ASP A 747 -3.78 15.36 -25.70
C ASP A 747 -4.52 16.70 -25.72
N GLY A 748 -4.54 17.43 -24.60
CA GLY A 748 -5.08 18.79 -24.51
C GLY A 748 -4.41 19.80 -25.46
N CYS A 749 -3.21 19.49 -25.95
CA CYS A 749 -2.49 20.27 -26.96
C CYS A 749 -2.54 19.64 -28.37
N GLY A 750 -3.23 18.50 -28.55
CA GLY A 750 -3.39 17.79 -29.82
C GLY A 750 -2.17 17.01 -30.30
N VAL A 751 -1.21 16.71 -29.42
CA VAL A 751 0.07 16.07 -29.77
C VAL A 751 -0.06 14.54 -29.71
N PRO A 752 -0.02 13.79 -30.83
CA PRO A 752 0.07 12.34 -30.78
C PRO A 752 1.47 11.90 -30.32
N PHE A 753 1.53 10.84 -29.50
CA PHE A 753 2.75 10.30 -28.93
C PHE A 753 2.67 8.79 -28.75
N ASP A 754 3.83 8.13 -28.89
CA ASP A 754 4.08 6.75 -28.45
C ASP A 754 4.70 6.76 -27.05
N PHE A 755 4.83 5.59 -26.42
CA PHE A 755 5.35 5.46 -25.05
C PHE A 755 6.41 4.37 -24.88
N ALA A 756 7.32 4.62 -23.94
CA ALA A 756 8.29 3.66 -23.42
C ALA A 756 8.52 3.87 -21.91
N ALA A 757 8.72 2.77 -21.19
CA ALA A 757 9.50 2.77 -19.97
C ALA A 757 10.97 3.09 -20.29
N ASN A 758 11.67 3.78 -19.40
CA ASN A 758 13.09 4.06 -19.48
C ASN A 758 13.95 2.78 -19.62
N GLU A 759 13.65 1.70 -18.90
CA GLU A 759 14.43 0.47 -19.01
C GLU A 759 14.26 -0.22 -20.38
N ALA A 760 13.15 0.01 -21.09
CA ALA A 760 13.01 -0.38 -22.50
C ALA A 760 13.79 0.51 -23.48
N VAL A 761 14.13 1.74 -23.09
CA VAL A 761 15.11 2.59 -23.80
C VAL A 761 16.54 2.09 -23.53
N ILE A 762 16.87 1.76 -22.27
CA ILE A 762 18.17 1.19 -21.85
C ILE A 762 18.44 -0.15 -22.57
N ALA A 763 17.45 -1.04 -22.63
CA ALA A 763 17.54 -2.33 -23.29
C ALA A 763 17.67 -2.23 -24.83
N GLY A 764 17.32 -1.07 -25.42
CA GLY A 764 17.37 -0.83 -26.85
C GLY A 764 16.13 -1.30 -27.63
N ASP A 765 15.05 -1.69 -26.94
CA ASP A 765 13.75 -1.99 -27.57
C ASP A 765 13.12 -0.73 -28.20
N VAL A 766 13.48 0.45 -27.68
CA VAL A 766 13.06 1.77 -28.15
C VAL A 766 14.28 2.64 -28.43
N ALA A 767 14.55 2.91 -29.70
CA ALA A 767 15.56 3.89 -30.08
C ALA A 767 14.97 5.31 -29.99
N LEU A 768 15.54 6.18 -29.14
CA LEU A 768 15.11 7.60 -29.07
C LEU A 768 15.20 8.30 -30.45
N THR A 769 16.16 7.89 -31.29
CA THR A 769 16.41 8.42 -32.63
C THR A 769 15.36 8.03 -33.68
N ASP A 770 14.38 7.18 -33.35
CA ASP A 770 13.18 6.98 -34.17
C ASP A 770 12.19 8.17 -34.10
N TYR A 771 12.33 9.04 -33.08
CA TYR A 771 11.43 10.14 -32.81
C TYR A 771 12.09 11.50 -33.08
N GLY A 772 11.28 12.54 -33.28
CA GLY A 772 11.75 13.92 -33.42
C GLY A 772 11.83 14.66 -32.09
N THR A 773 11.06 14.17 -31.11
CA THR A 773 10.79 14.79 -29.81
C THR A 773 10.69 13.70 -28.74
N VAL A 774 11.25 13.95 -27.57
CA VAL A 774 11.09 13.14 -26.35
C VAL A 774 10.55 14.05 -25.24
N ASP A 775 9.59 13.54 -24.49
CA ASP A 775 9.15 14.06 -23.18
C ASP A 775 9.60 13.02 -22.15
N TRP A 776 10.45 13.40 -21.19
CA TRP A 776 11.05 12.49 -20.21
C TRP A 776 10.63 12.89 -18.79
N ILE A 777 9.84 12.03 -18.16
CA ILE A 777 9.40 12.16 -16.77
C ILE A 777 10.53 11.70 -15.85
N LEU A 778 10.90 12.53 -14.86
CA LEU A 778 11.82 12.14 -13.79
C LEU A 778 11.21 12.28 -12.39
N GLY A 779 10.04 12.91 -12.24
CA GLY A 779 9.40 13.10 -10.93
C GLY A 779 10.37 13.59 -9.86
N GLU A 780 10.57 12.78 -8.81
CA GLU A 780 11.54 13.03 -7.75
C GLU A 780 12.78 12.12 -7.84
N GLU A 781 13.26 11.77 -9.04
CA GLU A 781 14.51 11.03 -9.19
C GLU A 781 15.71 11.70 -8.48
N SER A 782 16.58 10.90 -7.88
CA SER A 782 17.76 11.37 -7.11
C SER A 782 18.84 10.28 -7.00
N THR A 783 19.93 10.54 -6.25
CA THR A 783 21.11 9.65 -6.05
C THR A 783 20.82 8.27 -5.44
N ALA A 784 19.55 7.92 -5.17
CA ALA A 784 19.17 6.58 -4.72
C ALA A 784 18.95 5.62 -5.91
N ASP A 785 18.33 6.13 -6.98
CA ASP A 785 17.85 5.36 -8.13
C ASP A 785 18.54 5.79 -9.46
N ASP A 786 19.52 6.71 -9.39
CA ASP A 786 20.35 7.32 -10.46
C ASP A 786 19.57 8.21 -11.46
N THR A 787 19.54 9.53 -11.24
CA THR A 787 18.85 10.46 -12.16
C THR A 787 19.55 10.54 -13.52
N PHE A 788 19.00 9.88 -14.54
CA PHE A 788 19.72 9.51 -15.76
C PHE A 788 21.00 8.73 -15.44
N ASN A 789 20.89 7.40 -15.38
CA ASN A 789 22.08 6.55 -15.26
C ASN A 789 22.99 6.68 -16.49
N ALA A 790 24.25 6.25 -16.36
CA ALA A 790 25.28 6.45 -17.39
C ALA A 790 24.94 5.88 -18.80
N THR A 791 24.01 4.93 -18.90
CA THR A 791 23.52 4.43 -20.20
C THR A 791 22.54 5.42 -20.83
N GLU A 792 21.60 5.93 -20.04
CA GLU A 792 20.59 6.89 -20.47
C GLU A 792 21.20 8.23 -20.85
N GLN A 793 22.16 8.73 -20.06
CA GLN A 793 22.96 9.90 -20.42
C GLN A 793 23.55 9.74 -21.82
N GLY A 794 24.19 8.60 -22.11
CA GLY A 794 24.76 8.29 -23.42
C GLY A 794 23.74 8.24 -24.56
N LEU A 795 22.55 7.67 -24.30
CA LEU A 795 21.45 7.60 -25.28
C LEU A 795 20.80 8.96 -25.55
N VAL A 796 20.59 9.77 -24.50
CA VAL A 796 20.03 11.13 -24.60
C VAL A 796 21.04 12.09 -25.25
N SER A 797 22.32 12.06 -24.87
CA SER A 797 23.38 12.78 -25.59
C SER A 797 23.41 12.41 -27.06
N ALA A 798 23.28 11.12 -27.42
CA ALA A 798 23.26 10.69 -28.82
C ALA A 798 22.02 11.22 -29.57
N PHE A 799 20.84 11.20 -28.95
CA PHE A 799 19.60 11.75 -29.49
C PHE A 799 19.69 13.28 -29.72
N LEU A 800 20.15 14.03 -28.71
CA LEU A 800 20.32 15.48 -28.77
C LEU A 800 21.37 15.88 -29.82
N ASN A 801 22.52 15.20 -29.87
CA ASN A 801 23.54 15.44 -30.90
C ASN A 801 23.09 15.00 -32.32
N GLY A 802 22.12 14.08 -32.42
CA GLY A 802 21.38 13.79 -33.66
C GLY A 802 20.38 14.89 -34.07
N GLY A 803 20.18 15.91 -33.23
CA GLY A 803 19.23 17.00 -33.43
C GLY A 803 17.81 16.72 -32.90
N GLY A 804 17.61 15.65 -32.12
CA GLY A 804 16.37 15.38 -31.39
C GLY A 804 16.04 16.49 -30.38
N TRP A 805 14.76 16.67 -30.04
CA TRP A 805 14.29 17.74 -29.15
C TRP A 805 13.72 17.15 -27.85
N LEU A 806 14.01 17.73 -26.68
CA LEU A 806 13.73 17.13 -25.36
C LEU A 806 12.95 18.07 -24.42
N LEU A 807 11.90 17.56 -23.77
CA LEU A 807 11.42 18.05 -22.47
C LEU A 807 11.97 17.11 -21.40
N VAL A 808 12.48 17.69 -20.31
CA VAL A 808 12.79 16.99 -19.06
C VAL A 808 12.24 17.79 -17.89
N SER A 809 11.67 17.11 -16.90
CA SER A 809 11.09 17.72 -15.70
C SER A 809 11.17 16.80 -14.49
N GLY A 810 11.64 17.35 -13.36
CA GLY A 810 11.76 16.65 -12.09
C GLY A 810 12.44 17.51 -11.01
N ALA A 811 12.32 17.11 -9.76
CA ALA A 811 13.11 17.58 -8.62
C ALA A 811 14.51 16.95 -8.62
N GLU A 812 15.44 17.43 -7.77
CA GLU A 812 16.79 16.87 -7.53
C GLU A 812 17.74 16.61 -8.75
N ILE A 813 17.34 16.89 -10.00
CA ILE A 813 18.12 16.57 -11.23
C ILE A 813 19.54 17.17 -11.23
N GLY A 814 19.68 18.43 -10.80
CA GLY A 814 20.97 19.11 -10.69
C GLY A 814 21.72 18.76 -9.41
N TRP A 815 21.01 18.45 -8.32
CA TRP A 815 21.61 17.86 -7.13
C TRP A 815 22.34 16.57 -7.50
N ASP A 816 21.68 15.60 -8.13
CA ASP A 816 22.32 14.33 -8.45
C ASP A 816 23.40 14.46 -9.54
N LEU A 817 23.05 15.02 -10.69
CA LEU A 817 23.98 15.04 -11.82
C LEU A 817 25.18 15.98 -11.61
N ASP A 818 25.00 17.17 -11.02
CA ASP A 818 26.05 18.21 -10.90
C ASP A 818 26.71 18.22 -9.52
N TYR A 819 25.92 18.30 -8.43
CA TYR A 819 26.46 18.45 -7.07
C TYR A 819 26.99 17.13 -6.48
N ARG A 820 26.24 16.04 -6.66
CA ARG A 820 26.61 14.69 -6.22
C ARG A 820 27.58 14.03 -7.21
N GLY A 821 27.43 14.38 -8.49
CA GLY A 821 28.39 14.09 -9.55
C GLY A 821 28.03 12.92 -10.45
N GLY A 822 26.74 12.56 -10.54
CA GLY A 822 26.24 11.49 -11.41
C GLY A 822 26.48 11.73 -12.91
N GLY A 823 26.59 13.00 -13.33
CA GLY A 823 26.95 13.36 -14.70
C GLY A 823 27.07 14.87 -14.96
N PRO A 824 28.06 15.60 -14.39
CA PRO A 824 28.14 17.05 -14.52
C PRO A 824 28.33 17.50 -15.97
N ASP A 825 29.14 16.77 -16.74
CA ASP A 825 29.34 17.04 -18.17
C ASP A 825 28.05 16.86 -18.98
N PHE A 826 27.17 15.91 -18.61
CA PHE A 826 25.86 15.73 -19.24
C PHE A 826 24.90 16.86 -18.83
N TYR A 827 24.83 17.19 -17.54
CA TYR A 827 23.99 18.28 -17.03
C TYR A 827 24.34 19.65 -17.65
N HIS A 828 25.64 19.96 -17.74
CA HIS A 828 26.15 21.19 -18.34
C HIS A 828 26.02 21.20 -19.86
N ASN A 829 26.51 20.16 -20.55
CA ASN A 829 26.67 20.20 -22.00
C ASN A 829 25.45 19.67 -22.77
N ASP A 830 24.61 18.83 -22.18
CA ASP A 830 23.40 18.28 -22.81
C ASP A 830 22.09 18.84 -22.21
N LEU A 831 21.95 18.88 -20.88
CA LEU A 831 20.78 19.52 -20.23
C LEU A 831 20.90 21.05 -20.06
N LYS A 832 22.01 21.65 -20.53
CA LYS A 832 22.24 23.10 -20.62
C LYS A 832 21.96 23.88 -19.32
N ALA A 833 22.16 23.25 -18.17
CA ALA A 833 21.96 23.85 -16.85
C ALA A 833 23.24 23.81 -16.01
N ALA A 834 23.22 24.49 -14.87
CA ALA A 834 24.23 24.40 -13.82
C ALA A 834 23.55 24.58 -12.47
N TYR A 835 23.87 23.73 -11.50
CA TYR A 835 23.21 23.68 -10.19
C TYR A 835 23.52 24.91 -9.32
N VAL A 836 22.60 25.25 -8.42
CA VAL A 836 22.75 26.37 -7.46
C VAL A 836 22.42 25.93 -6.03
N SER A 837 21.32 25.18 -5.83
CA SER A 837 20.94 24.60 -4.53
C SER A 837 19.70 23.70 -4.63
N ASP A 838 19.71 22.58 -3.91
CA ASP A 838 18.63 21.59 -3.68
C ASP A 838 17.19 22.09 -3.74
N ASP A 839 16.95 23.24 -3.12
CA ASP A 839 15.66 23.59 -2.55
C ASP A 839 15.32 25.05 -2.86
N ALA A 840 14.13 25.27 -3.43
CA ALA A 840 13.59 26.60 -3.71
C ALA A 840 12.82 27.24 -2.56
N GLN A 841 12.40 26.47 -1.55
CA GLN A 841 11.58 26.86 -0.40
C GLN A 841 10.24 27.48 -0.83
N THR A 842 9.71 27.01 -1.95
CA THR A 842 8.42 27.45 -2.51
C THR A 842 7.87 26.46 -3.53
N TYR A 843 6.55 26.37 -3.54
CA TYR A 843 5.73 25.54 -4.43
C TYR A 843 5.23 26.31 -5.67
N GLN A 844 5.93 27.38 -6.06
CA GLN A 844 5.45 28.34 -7.08
C GLN A 844 6.55 28.82 -8.02
N ALA A 845 6.22 28.90 -9.31
CA ALA A 845 7.08 29.46 -10.37
C ALA A 845 6.27 30.40 -11.28
N ALA A 846 6.95 31.26 -12.06
CA ALA A 846 6.30 32.14 -13.04
C ALA A 846 7.19 32.36 -14.28
N GLY A 847 6.58 32.75 -15.40
CA GLY A 847 7.28 32.98 -16.66
C GLY A 847 8.23 34.18 -16.63
N SER A 848 9.53 33.94 -16.87
CA SER A 848 10.57 34.98 -16.95
C SER A 848 10.80 35.51 -18.37
N GLY A 849 10.42 34.74 -19.38
CA GLY A 849 10.72 34.99 -20.78
C GLY A 849 10.57 33.73 -21.63
N GLY A 850 11.19 33.72 -22.81
CA GLY A 850 11.20 32.54 -23.68
C GLY A 850 9.80 32.06 -24.07
N ILE A 851 9.60 30.74 -24.10
CA ILE A 851 8.29 30.10 -24.37
C ILE A 851 7.23 30.43 -23.31
N PHE A 852 7.65 30.72 -22.08
CA PHE A 852 6.77 31.07 -20.97
C PHE A 852 6.60 32.60 -20.82
N ALA A 853 6.98 33.40 -21.81
CA ALA A 853 6.72 34.83 -21.81
C ALA A 853 5.22 35.12 -21.60
N GLY A 854 4.89 35.88 -20.55
CA GLY A 854 3.51 36.19 -20.19
C GLY A 854 2.71 35.02 -19.59
N LEU A 855 3.36 33.91 -19.19
CA LEU A 855 2.77 32.94 -18.27
C LEU A 855 2.65 33.59 -16.87
N GLY A 856 1.52 33.37 -16.19
CA GLY A 856 1.34 33.82 -14.81
C GLY A 856 2.13 32.97 -13.80
N THR A 857 1.83 33.16 -12.51
CA THR A 857 2.28 32.22 -11.48
C THR A 857 1.56 30.88 -11.65
N ILE A 858 2.32 29.80 -11.66
CA ILE A 858 1.86 28.41 -11.56
C ILE A 858 2.28 27.86 -10.19
N SER A 859 1.54 26.86 -9.70
CA SER A 859 1.91 26.08 -8.52
C SER A 859 2.23 24.65 -8.89
N PHE A 860 3.07 23.99 -8.10
CA PHE A 860 3.27 22.54 -8.09
C PHE A 860 3.03 22.00 -6.66
N ASP A 861 2.63 20.74 -6.50
CA ASP A 861 1.95 20.28 -5.28
C ASP A 861 2.84 20.26 -4.01
N ASP A 862 2.24 20.62 -2.89
CA ASP A 862 2.70 20.38 -1.51
C ASP A 862 2.03 19.11 -0.95
N SER A 863 1.84 18.13 -1.84
CA SER A 863 1.02 16.93 -1.66
C SER A 863 -0.42 17.15 -1.16
N THR A 864 -1.01 18.34 -1.34
CA THR A 864 -2.40 18.63 -0.94
C THR A 864 -3.41 18.62 -2.10
N HIS A 865 -2.96 18.46 -3.35
CA HIS A 865 -3.77 18.50 -4.57
C HIS A 865 -3.76 17.20 -5.39
N GLY A 866 -3.06 16.16 -4.92
CA GLY A 866 -3.15 14.79 -5.44
C GLY A 866 -1.89 14.25 -6.12
N THR A 867 -0.71 14.77 -5.80
CA THR A 867 0.58 14.11 -6.09
C THR A 867 1.43 13.99 -4.82
N TYR A 868 2.70 13.62 -4.95
CA TYR A 868 3.71 13.74 -3.89
C TYR A 868 4.00 15.21 -3.52
N ASP A 869 4.79 15.41 -2.46
CA ASP A 869 5.24 16.73 -1.99
C ASP A 869 6.55 17.06 -2.69
N VAL A 870 6.62 18.13 -3.47
CA VAL A 870 7.86 18.50 -4.18
C VAL A 870 8.82 19.16 -3.18
N ASP A 871 9.49 18.35 -2.38
CA ASP A 871 10.30 18.74 -1.22
C ASP A 871 11.60 19.46 -1.63
N TYR A 872 12.23 19.02 -2.73
CA TYR A 872 13.55 19.50 -3.21
C TYR A 872 13.51 20.05 -4.66
N PRO A 873 12.74 21.13 -4.92
CA PRO A 873 12.65 21.77 -6.24
C PRO A 873 13.92 22.57 -6.51
N ASP A 874 14.71 22.06 -7.44
CA ASP A 874 16.10 22.43 -7.65
C ASP A 874 16.25 23.86 -8.20
N ARG A 875 17.25 24.60 -7.73
CA ARG A 875 17.56 25.96 -8.22
C ARG A 875 18.71 25.89 -9.21
N ILE A 876 18.45 26.32 -10.44
CA ILE A 876 19.38 26.15 -11.56
C ILE A 876 19.86 27.47 -12.16
N ASN A 877 20.85 27.42 -13.04
CA ASN A 877 21.33 28.53 -13.89
C ASN A 877 21.47 28.08 -15.34
N PRO A 878 21.35 28.99 -16.33
CA PRO A 878 21.57 28.66 -17.74
C PRO A 878 23.05 28.41 -18.04
N TYR A 879 23.35 27.31 -18.74
CA TYR A 879 24.67 26.94 -19.24
C TYR A 879 24.67 26.78 -20.78
N GLY A 880 25.84 26.88 -21.41
CA GLY A 880 26.02 26.42 -22.80
C GLY A 880 25.21 27.17 -23.87
N GLY A 881 24.64 28.33 -23.54
CA GLY A 881 23.79 29.13 -24.43
C GLY A 881 22.28 28.94 -24.25
N SER A 882 21.81 28.28 -23.20
CA SER A 882 20.40 28.32 -22.79
C SER A 882 20.01 29.68 -22.20
N THR A 883 18.70 29.87 -22.00
CA THR A 883 18.11 31.06 -21.37
C THR A 883 17.04 30.66 -20.37
N VAL A 884 16.86 31.44 -19.30
CA VAL A 884 15.86 31.17 -18.24
C VAL A 884 14.44 31.40 -18.77
N ASN A 885 13.58 30.40 -18.61
CA ASN A 885 12.17 30.47 -19.02
C ASN A 885 11.19 30.57 -17.82
N LEU A 886 11.54 30.00 -16.65
CA LEU A 886 10.79 30.11 -15.39
C LEU A 886 11.65 30.59 -14.23
N VAL A 887 11.05 31.31 -13.30
CA VAL A 887 11.65 31.74 -12.02
C VAL A 887 10.73 31.47 -10.83
N TYR A 888 11.30 30.96 -9.74
CA TYR A 888 10.57 30.67 -8.50
C TYR A 888 10.00 31.94 -7.85
N GLN A 889 8.79 31.82 -7.30
CA GLN A 889 8.07 32.91 -6.63
C GLN A 889 8.04 32.66 -5.11
N GLY A 890 8.58 33.58 -4.31
CA GLY A 890 8.78 33.35 -2.88
C GLY A 890 10.04 32.52 -2.60
N GLY A 891 10.09 31.87 -1.44
CA GLY A 891 11.21 31.02 -1.01
C GLY A 891 12.58 31.71 -1.13
N LEU A 892 13.54 30.99 -1.70
CA LEU A 892 14.88 31.47 -2.06
C LEU A 892 14.95 32.08 -3.47
N GLY A 893 13.82 32.15 -4.19
CA GLY A 893 13.71 32.64 -5.56
C GLY A 893 14.68 31.92 -6.53
N GLY A 894 15.14 32.62 -7.58
CA GLY A 894 16.06 32.04 -8.56
C GLY A 894 15.32 31.40 -9.75
N ASN A 895 16.02 30.61 -10.55
CA ASN A 895 15.50 30.07 -11.80
C ASN A 895 14.94 28.66 -11.58
N ALA A 896 13.76 28.40 -12.13
CA ALA A 896 13.01 27.15 -12.04
C ALA A 896 12.98 26.36 -13.37
N GLY A 897 13.58 26.91 -14.43
CA GLY A 897 13.64 26.25 -15.73
C GLY A 897 14.46 27.02 -16.77
N VAL A 898 14.98 26.30 -17.76
CA VAL A 898 15.76 26.83 -18.88
C VAL A 898 15.28 26.27 -20.22
N GLU A 899 15.47 27.05 -21.28
CA GLU A 899 15.27 26.62 -22.66
C GLU A 899 16.55 26.78 -23.49
N TYR A 900 16.77 25.90 -24.47
CA TYR A 900 17.84 26.01 -25.45
C TYR A 900 17.30 25.82 -26.86
N ASN A 901 17.79 26.64 -27.81
CA ASN A 901 17.36 26.64 -29.21
C ASN A 901 18.59 26.80 -30.12
N GLY A 902 19.30 25.70 -30.37
CA GLY A 902 20.59 25.69 -31.07
C GLY A 902 20.75 24.49 -31.99
N SER A 903 21.73 23.62 -31.70
CA SER A 903 21.92 22.34 -32.41
C SER A 903 20.73 21.38 -32.26
N TYR A 904 20.07 21.47 -31.10
CA TYR A 904 18.83 20.82 -30.73
C TYR A 904 17.93 21.82 -30.00
N ARG A 905 16.76 21.37 -29.55
CA ARG A 905 15.90 22.12 -28.62
C ARG A 905 15.75 21.37 -27.31
N LEU A 906 15.73 22.12 -26.22
CA LEU A 906 15.53 21.60 -24.87
C LEU A 906 14.59 22.53 -24.11
N VAL A 907 13.70 21.93 -23.31
CA VAL A 907 13.12 22.55 -22.12
C VAL A 907 13.50 21.67 -20.93
N HIS A 908 14.12 22.28 -19.92
CA HIS A 908 14.40 21.65 -18.63
C HIS A 908 13.64 22.43 -17.56
N LEU A 909 12.76 21.74 -16.83
CA LEU A 909 12.08 22.24 -15.64
C LEU A 909 12.78 21.64 -14.42
N ALA A 910 13.16 22.48 -13.45
CA ALA A 910 13.86 22.06 -12.23
C ALA A 910 12.89 21.65 -11.09
N PHE A 911 11.67 21.32 -11.47
CA PHE A 911 10.61 20.75 -10.65
C PHE A 911 9.72 19.88 -11.57
N PRO A 912 8.93 18.95 -11.03
CA PRO A 912 8.16 18.00 -11.82
C PRO A 912 6.99 18.65 -12.56
N PHE A 913 6.67 18.14 -13.75
CA PHE A 913 5.60 18.69 -14.59
C PHE A 913 4.22 18.15 -14.16
N GLU A 914 4.17 16.87 -13.79
CA GLU A 914 3.00 16.16 -13.30
C GLU A 914 2.39 16.84 -12.07
N ALA A 915 3.23 17.32 -11.14
CA ALA A 915 2.84 18.00 -9.91
C ALA A 915 2.21 19.39 -10.14
N ILE A 916 2.30 19.97 -11.35
CA ILE A 916 1.73 21.30 -11.65
C ILE A 916 0.21 21.28 -11.48
N TYR A 917 -0.34 22.19 -10.68
CA TYR A 917 -1.77 22.32 -10.44
C TYR A 917 -2.29 23.76 -10.60
N PRO A 918 -3.61 23.94 -10.82
CA PRO A 918 -4.56 22.94 -11.31
C PRO A 918 -4.23 22.50 -12.75
N GLU A 919 -4.90 21.45 -13.25
CA GLU A 919 -4.65 20.88 -14.59
C GLU A 919 -4.65 21.93 -15.73
N ALA A 920 -5.47 22.99 -15.61
CA ALA A 920 -5.48 24.09 -16.57
C ALA A 920 -4.12 24.81 -16.70
N SER A 921 -3.37 24.97 -15.60
CA SER A 921 -2.01 25.51 -15.58
C SER A 921 -1.02 24.53 -16.23
N ARG A 922 -1.11 23.24 -15.85
CA ARG A 922 -0.29 22.15 -16.38
C ARG A 922 -0.41 22.03 -17.91
N ARG A 923 -1.64 22.10 -18.45
CA ARG A 923 -1.90 22.10 -19.89
C ARG A 923 -1.37 23.36 -20.59
N GLU A 924 -1.50 24.56 -20.01
CA GLU A 924 -0.95 25.79 -20.59
C GLU A 924 0.59 25.73 -20.67
N VAL A 925 1.26 25.16 -19.66
CA VAL A 925 2.70 24.89 -19.69
C VAL A 925 3.04 23.91 -20.82
N MET A 926 2.40 22.73 -20.87
CA MET A 926 2.66 21.73 -21.92
C MET A 926 2.39 22.27 -23.33
N CYS A 927 1.34 23.05 -23.55
CA CYS A 927 1.04 23.56 -24.89
C CYS A 927 2.08 24.57 -25.38
N ARG A 928 2.75 25.31 -24.49
CA ARG A 928 3.90 26.17 -24.83
C ARG A 928 5.15 25.35 -25.12
N VAL A 929 5.41 24.32 -24.31
CA VAL A 929 6.51 23.37 -24.55
C VAL A 929 6.31 22.67 -25.89
N ALA A 930 5.11 22.15 -26.18
CA ALA A 930 4.76 21.49 -27.42
C ALA A 930 4.89 22.41 -28.64
N GLN A 931 4.50 23.68 -28.55
CA GLN A 931 4.71 24.66 -29.64
C GLN A 931 6.20 24.90 -29.96
N PHE A 932 7.09 24.64 -29.01
CA PHE A 932 8.53 24.76 -29.17
C PHE A 932 9.23 23.43 -29.53
N LEU A 933 8.76 22.31 -28.97
CA LEU A 933 9.40 20.99 -29.05
C LEU A 933 8.70 19.98 -29.96
N VAL A 934 7.47 20.21 -30.44
CA VAL A 934 6.84 19.28 -31.40
C VAL A 934 7.11 19.74 -32.82
N ARG A 935 7.71 18.84 -33.61
CA ARG A 935 7.92 19.04 -35.05
C ARG A 935 6.58 18.90 -35.78
N THR A 936 5.83 20.00 -35.89
CA THR A 936 4.66 20.06 -36.78
C THR A 936 5.09 19.64 -38.19
N PRO A 937 4.42 18.68 -38.85
CA PRO A 937 4.77 18.28 -40.21
C PRO A 937 4.71 19.49 -41.13
N THR A 938 5.85 19.86 -41.74
CA THR A 938 5.85 20.85 -42.82
C THR A 938 4.85 20.37 -43.88
N PRO A 939 3.80 21.12 -44.20
CA PRO A 939 2.80 20.66 -45.16
C PRO A 939 3.51 20.43 -46.49
N THR A 940 3.56 19.16 -46.92
CA THR A 940 4.22 18.75 -48.16
C THR A 940 3.72 19.67 -49.27
N PRO A 941 4.61 20.46 -49.93
CA PRO A 941 4.16 21.46 -50.88
C PRO A 941 3.37 20.74 -51.98
N THR A 942 2.06 21.03 -52.05
CA THR A 942 1.15 20.32 -52.94
C THR A 942 1.71 20.40 -54.34
N ASN A 943 2.08 19.24 -54.91
CA ASN A 943 2.64 19.17 -56.25
C ASN A 943 1.68 19.90 -57.21
N THR A 944 2.09 21.08 -57.69
CA THR A 944 1.30 21.89 -58.62
C THR A 944 0.90 20.98 -59.77
N PRO A 945 -0.41 20.76 -60.02
CA PRO A 945 -0.84 19.72 -60.93
C PRO A 945 -0.27 19.98 -62.32
N THR A 946 0.65 19.11 -62.76
CA THR A 946 1.20 19.13 -64.11
C THR A 946 0.02 19.15 -65.09
N PRO A 947 -0.05 20.12 -66.01
CA PRO A 947 -1.23 20.30 -66.86
C PRO A 947 -1.49 19.01 -67.65
N THR A 948 -2.69 18.45 -67.45
CA THR A 948 -3.08 17.15 -67.98
C THR A 948 -2.96 17.15 -69.50
N SER A 949 -2.27 16.15 -70.06
CA SER A 949 -2.23 15.95 -71.51
C SER A 949 -3.64 15.67 -72.03
N THR A 950 -4.02 16.37 -73.10
CA THR A 950 -5.38 16.30 -73.67
C THR A 950 -5.77 14.85 -74.00
N PRO A 951 -6.94 14.36 -73.54
CA PRO A 951 -7.35 12.98 -73.81
C PRO A 951 -7.66 12.77 -75.31
N THR A 952 -7.02 11.76 -75.90
CA THR A 952 -7.35 11.28 -77.25
C THR A 952 -8.79 10.73 -77.27
N PRO A 953 -9.65 11.13 -78.21
CA PRO A 953 -11.04 10.67 -78.25
C PRO A 953 -11.13 9.18 -78.60
N ALA A 954 -11.85 8.41 -77.78
CA ALA A 954 -12.22 7.02 -78.06
C ALA A 954 -13.37 6.94 -79.09
N PRO A 955 -13.45 5.87 -79.91
CA PRO A 955 -14.44 5.77 -80.99
C PRO A 955 -15.86 5.47 -80.47
N THR A 956 -16.86 6.12 -81.09
CA THR A 956 -18.28 6.00 -80.75
C THR A 956 -18.86 4.62 -81.10
N PRO A 957 -19.55 3.92 -80.18
CA PRO A 957 -20.35 2.74 -80.51
C PRO A 957 -21.73 3.12 -81.10
N THR A 958 -22.14 2.45 -82.18
CA THR A 958 -23.45 2.61 -82.82
C THR A 958 -24.55 1.86 -82.05
N PRO A 959 -25.75 2.42 -81.84
CA PRO A 959 -26.80 1.79 -81.04
C PRO A 959 -27.62 0.73 -81.79
N THR A 960 -28.15 -0.24 -81.04
CA THR A 960 -29.18 -1.20 -81.46
C THR A 960 -30.39 -1.06 -80.52
N PRO A 961 -31.64 -0.98 -81.01
CA PRO A 961 -32.80 -0.63 -80.20
C PRO A 961 -33.46 -1.84 -79.50
N ALA A 962 -34.14 -1.58 -78.38
CA ALA A 962 -35.03 -2.54 -77.70
C ALA A 962 -36.50 -2.32 -78.12
N PRO A 963 -37.29 -3.39 -78.35
CA PRO A 963 -38.74 -3.31 -78.59
C PRO A 963 -39.56 -3.27 -77.28
N PRO A 964 -40.78 -2.72 -77.30
CA PRO A 964 -41.67 -2.59 -76.13
C PRO A 964 -42.73 -3.70 -76.03
N PRO A 965 -43.55 -3.74 -74.94
CA PRO A 965 -43.48 -2.94 -73.71
C PRO A 965 -42.99 -3.72 -72.48
#